data_AF-A0A0F9IQT5-F1
#
_entry.id   AF-A0A0F9IQT5-F1
#
_cell.length_a   1.000
_cell.length_b   1.000
_cell.length_c   1.000
_cell.angle_alpha   90.00
_cell.angle_beta   90.00
_cell.angle_gamma   90.00
#
_symmetry.space_group_name_H-M   'P 1'
#
loop_
_entity.id
_entity.type
_entity.pdbx_description
1 polymer ?
#
loop_
_entity_poly.entity_id
_entity_poly.type
_entity_poly.pdbx_seq_one_letter_code
_entity_poly.pdbx_strand_id
1 'polypeptide(L)'
;TLAIALNMGANNITLGAGQTVDGKDVSTLGTSAEAHAYVEANALTLTQNVTFNAGQTFDGEDVSALAADLANQATAAEAHAYVEANALTLENALAMGANNITNVGIITITTEIQHEGDSNNSIAFGTDTQTFEVGGSTKIDISTSGFRLGAANARVTGIINNDSLGTSDTVLCTQGNVKAYADAKVSNAVYDGDNWNNVTTIAPSKDSVRDVFEPLVAGVVYAGTWDPTSPDGLYPNNLESGTNGATATNEVFTSAGKDFGAAGVAVGDILLIEEDTEEGYHIITAVGTTTVTCAGSVWTATSSLIYQIFDGSDMTGGEFWITSQDGECYNQFYESGDWVIYNFTTNAWDHIRTAGGDNIINVPPGNDIQVAIDEIESVGSGIIFLEPGTHTLTTTLTIADIAETVDIIIRGSYNATIIDCGGDRSAFNITKAKSCILKNLKIDASDITTIAKPIININEVNNNRVIVENVNVVGDADKKGWAVYVLSNSVEIKSCIFDQVSAGVYMVANDCLITDNLAKDTSGNAYYFNGINNCIISNNIAKNGVIGFAFATSGGSNIINTNIAHSNSDSGISFQNVSDSIITNNQCVSNTEGILLGANCDRNIIQGNRLDSNSNDGIQITSATCNDNIIGINLFFNNTNNDINDGGTNTENYYAEHAIGIANKRWITLQLEGVNDFATINVATNYSNVSAVNYIMIFGVDLPLVSDGKNLVVTNTRITIGDADGSNYLDRVRFFGLSGTTGLTTLLDNPTNRTAAGVYTYGHADFTVGGTYRRGIYYLNIFVTNTNNFNMQALEMEYYYA
;
A
#
# COMPACT_ATOMS: atom_id res chain seq x y z
N THR A 1 -0.19 44.51 100.30
CA THR A 1 1.28 44.73 100.28
C THR A 1 1.64 45.10 98.86
N LEU A 2 2.33 46.25 98.70
CA LEU A 2 2.58 47.06 97.48
C LEU A 2 1.83 46.68 96.16
N ALA A 3 0.82 47.47 95.82
CA ALA A 3 0.34 47.59 94.45
C ALA A 3 1.29 48.52 93.67
N ILE A 4 2.16 47.94 92.84
CA ILE A 4 2.94 48.69 91.85
C ILE A 4 2.07 48.82 90.60
N ALA A 5 1.68 50.05 90.26
CA ALA A 5 1.05 50.33 88.98
C ALA A 5 2.10 50.21 87.86
N LEU A 6 2.00 49.16 87.05
CA LEU A 6 2.74 49.05 85.80
C LEU A 6 2.07 49.93 84.75
N ASN A 7 2.72 51.04 84.41
CA ASN A 7 2.27 51.94 83.35
C ASN A 7 2.73 51.34 82.01
N MET A 8 1.82 50.72 81.26
CA MET A 8 2.11 50.15 79.95
C MET A 8 1.96 51.22 78.87
N GLY A 9 3.08 51.76 78.39
CA GLY A 9 3.12 52.56 77.16
C GLY A 9 2.94 51.66 75.94
N ALA A 10 2.24 52.18 74.92
CA ALA A 10 2.06 51.50 73.65
C ALA A 10 3.43 51.20 73.00
N ASN A 11 3.64 49.92 72.71
CA ASN A 11 4.73 49.33 71.92
C ASN A 11 5.88 48.72 72.75
N ASN A 12 5.89 47.37 72.76
CA ASN A 12 6.88 46.40 73.23
C ASN A 12 6.90 46.01 74.71
N ILE A 13 6.46 44.77 74.97
CA ILE A 13 6.86 44.01 76.17
C ILE A 13 8.25 43.43 75.88
N THR A 14 9.28 43.97 76.52
CA THR A 14 10.63 43.38 76.49
C THR A 14 10.86 42.64 77.81
N LEU A 15 10.91 41.31 77.76
CA LEU A 15 11.26 40.49 78.92
C LEU A 15 12.78 40.40 79.05
N GLY A 16 13.31 40.67 80.25
CA GLY A 16 14.72 40.42 80.54
C GLY A 16 15.00 38.92 80.62
N ALA A 17 16.22 38.50 80.28
CA ALA A 17 16.64 37.10 80.37
C ALA A 17 16.36 36.54 81.78
N GLY A 18 15.51 35.51 81.86
CA GLY A 18 15.07 34.87 83.10
C GLY A 18 13.70 35.29 83.63
N GLN A 19 12.93 36.13 82.93
CA GLN A 19 11.53 36.40 83.25
C GLN A 19 10.59 35.52 82.42
N THR A 20 9.75 34.73 83.08
CA THR A 20 8.58 34.08 82.47
C THR A 20 7.34 34.95 82.68
N VAL A 21 6.52 35.10 81.64
CA VAL A 21 5.16 35.62 81.81
C VAL A 21 4.37 34.51 82.46
N ASP A 22 4.10 34.64 83.76
CA ASP A 22 3.28 33.69 84.49
C ASP A 22 1.81 33.86 84.05
N GLY A 23 1.49 33.23 82.92
CA GLY A 23 0.11 32.89 82.59
C GLY A 23 -0.36 31.94 83.68
N LYS A 24 -1.21 32.44 84.58
CA LYS A 24 -1.75 31.74 85.73
C LYS A 24 -1.94 30.24 85.45
N ASP A 25 -1.14 29.42 86.12
CA ASP A 25 -1.12 27.97 85.95
C ASP A 25 -2.53 27.37 86.13
N VAL A 26 -3.11 26.93 85.01
CA VAL A 26 -4.44 26.30 84.93
C VAL A 26 -4.42 24.82 85.35
N SER A 27 -3.27 24.26 85.71
CA SER A 27 -3.14 22.86 86.15
C SER A 27 -3.85 22.55 87.48
N THR A 28 -4.34 23.57 88.19
CA THR A 28 -5.10 23.43 89.45
C THR A 28 -6.62 23.45 89.28
N LEU A 29 -7.15 23.58 88.04
CA LEU A 29 -8.58 23.48 87.77
C LEU A 29 -8.99 22.01 87.65
N GLY A 30 -10.03 21.62 88.39
CA GLY A 30 -10.32 20.23 88.74
C GLY A 30 -10.83 19.36 87.59
N THR A 31 -11.24 19.97 86.48
CA THR A 31 -11.71 19.26 85.29
C THR A 31 -11.32 19.97 84.00
N SER A 32 -11.15 19.21 82.92
CA SER A 32 -10.89 19.74 81.57
C SER A 32 -11.98 20.70 81.08
N ALA A 33 -13.23 20.54 81.53
CA ALA A 33 -14.33 21.46 81.23
C ALA A 33 -14.16 22.83 81.91
N GLU A 34 -13.61 22.89 83.12
CA GLU A 34 -13.33 24.15 83.80
C GLU A 34 -12.14 24.90 83.19
N ALA A 35 -11.11 24.17 82.73
CA ALA A 35 -10.01 24.75 81.97
C ALA A 35 -10.47 25.31 80.61
N HIS A 36 -11.33 24.57 79.91
CA HIS A 36 -11.90 24.99 78.63
C HIS A 36 -12.78 26.25 78.80
N ALA A 37 -13.68 26.24 79.79
CA ALA A 37 -14.52 27.40 80.10
C ALA A 37 -13.71 28.62 80.55
N TYR A 38 -12.57 28.43 81.24
CA TYR A 38 -11.69 29.53 81.63
C TYR A 38 -10.97 30.16 80.41
N VAL A 39 -10.52 29.35 79.46
CA VAL A 39 -9.90 29.82 78.21
C VAL A 39 -10.92 30.52 77.31
N GLU A 40 -12.13 29.97 77.20
CA GLU A 40 -13.22 30.59 76.42
C GLU A 40 -13.75 31.88 77.05
N ALA A 41 -13.91 31.94 78.39
CA ALA A 41 -14.41 33.13 79.07
C ALA A 41 -13.40 34.29 79.10
N ASN A 42 -12.11 34.00 78.97
CA ASN A 42 -11.05 35.03 78.95
C ASN A 42 -10.56 35.37 77.55
N ALA A 43 -11.25 34.90 76.50
CA ALA A 43 -11.05 35.22 75.08
C ALA A 43 -9.70 35.90 74.82
N LEU A 44 -8.63 35.10 74.77
CA LEU A 44 -7.29 35.60 74.44
C LEU A 44 -7.33 36.08 72.99
N THR A 45 -7.79 37.31 72.81
CA THR A 45 -7.94 37.93 71.51
C THR A 45 -6.57 38.52 71.19
N LEU A 46 -5.71 37.69 70.60
CA LEU A 46 -4.45 38.14 69.99
C LEU A 46 -4.79 39.08 68.83
N THR A 47 -4.94 40.36 69.15
CA THR A 47 -5.34 41.44 68.22
C THR A 47 -4.14 42.04 67.48
N GLN A 48 -2.95 41.49 67.67
CA GLN A 48 -1.76 41.88 66.92
C GLN A 48 -1.16 40.70 66.19
N ASN A 49 -0.71 40.97 64.96
CA ASN A 49 0.02 40.02 64.12
C ASN A 49 1.22 39.47 64.90
N VAL A 50 1.21 38.17 65.18
CA VAL A 50 2.42 37.47 65.62
C VAL A 50 3.35 37.43 64.42
N THR A 51 4.32 38.35 64.37
CA THR A 51 5.32 38.40 63.30
C THR A 51 6.49 37.53 63.73
N PHE A 52 6.64 36.38 63.08
CA PHE A 52 7.81 35.52 63.26
C PHE A 52 8.98 36.09 62.44
N ASN A 53 10.12 36.33 63.08
CA ASN A 53 11.33 36.70 62.36
C ASN A 53 11.96 35.45 61.74
N ALA A 54 12.45 35.57 60.51
CA ALA A 54 13.12 34.48 59.80
C ALA A 54 14.23 33.85 60.68
N GLY A 55 14.12 32.55 60.95
CA GLY A 55 15.10 31.79 61.74
C GLY A 55 14.57 31.16 63.03
N GLN A 56 13.30 31.34 63.40
CA GLN A 56 12.70 30.59 64.51
C GLN A 56 12.16 29.24 64.01
N THR A 57 12.85 28.14 64.36
CA THR A 57 12.37 26.77 64.14
C THR A 57 11.58 26.29 65.35
N PHE A 58 10.40 25.71 65.14
CA PHE A 58 9.69 24.95 66.17
C PHE A 58 10.50 23.67 66.47
N ASP A 59 11.12 23.59 67.64
CA ASP A 59 11.74 22.35 68.14
C ASP A 59 10.72 21.52 68.93
N GLY A 60 9.57 21.28 68.33
CA GLY A 60 8.52 20.46 68.91
C GLY A 60 7.96 19.55 67.84
N GLU A 61 8.59 18.37 67.70
CA GLU A 61 8.10 17.02 67.37
C GLU A 61 6.73 16.79 66.69
N ASP A 62 6.11 17.77 66.03
CA ASP A 62 4.76 17.60 65.49
C ASP A 62 4.45 18.41 64.23
N VAL A 63 5.42 18.46 63.30
CA VAL A 63 5.10 18.74 61.90
C VAL A 63 4.47 17.51 61.23
N SER A 64 4.59 16.32 61.84
CA SER A 64 3.86 15.12 61.44
C SER A 64 2.35 15.22 61.66
N ALA A 65 1.87 15.85 62.75
CA ALA A 65 0.44 16.14 62.89
C ALA A 65 -0.02 17.20 61.92
N LEU A 66 0.80 18.22 61.59
CA LEU A 66 0.41 19.19 60.57
C LEU A 66 0.34 18.55 59.17
N ALA A 67 1.24 17.62 58.84
CA ALA A 67 1.15 16.84 57.60
C ALA A 67 -0.04 15.88 57.59
N ALA A 68 -0.39 15.28 58.74
CA ALA A 68 -1.58 14.44 58.88
C ALA A 68 -2.89 15.25 58.85
N ASP A 69 -2.87 16.49 59.34
CA ASP A 69 -4.03 17.40 59.29
C ASP A 69 -4.18 18.04 57.91
N LEU A 70 -3.07 18.32 57.20
CA LEU A 70 -3.09 18.74 55.79
C LEU A 70 -3.56 17.59 54.86
N ALA A 71 -3.19 16.35 55.17
CA ALA A 71 -3.71 15.16 54.48
C ALA A 71 -5.19 14.85 54.78
N ASN A 72 -5.74 15.39 55.89
CA ASN A 72 -7.13 15.18 56.29
C ASN A 72 -8.06 16.38 55.99
N GLN A 73 -7.53 17.60 55.80
CA GLN A 73 -8.35 18.81 55.60
C GLN A 73 -8.27 19.42 54.20
N ALA A 74 -7.24 19.13 53.40
CA ALA A 74 -7.28 19.50 51.99
C ALA A 74 -8.08 18.44 51.24
N THR A 75 -9.25 18.82 50.70
CA THR A 75 -9.85 17.99 49.65
C THR A 75 -8.81 17.80 48.55
N ALA A 76 -8.82 16.66 47.84
CA ALA A 76 -7.86 16.42 46.75
C ALA A 76 -7.82 17.60 45.73
N ALA A 77 -8.92 18.36 45.61
CA ALA A 77 -9.02 19.58 44.82
C ALA A 77 -8.19 20.76 45.35
N GLU A 78 -8.10 20.97 46.67
CA GLU A 78 -7.34 22.09 47.25
C GLU A 78 -5.84 21.82 47.24
N ALA A 79 -5.43 20.57 47.50
CA ALA A 79 -4.04 20.14 47.34
C ALA A 79 -3.59 20.23 45.87
N HIS A 80 -4.47 19.86 44.94
CA HIS A 80 -4.21 19.98 43.50
C HIS A 80 -4.12 21.45 43.07
N ALA A 81 -5.03 22.33 43.50
CA ALA A 81 -5.00 23.76 43.19
C ALA A 81 -3.75 24.46 43.75
N TYR A 82 -3.25 24.05 44.92
CA TYR A 82 -2.03 24.62 45.50
C TYR A 82 -0.77 24.20 44.73
N VAL A 83 -0.73 22.98 44.20
CA VAL A 83 0.36 22.48 43.35
C VAL A 83 0.27 23.03 41.92
N GLU A 84 -0.94 23.22 41.37
CA GLU A 84 -1.14 23.85 40.05
C GLU A 84 -0.80 25.36 40.08
N ALA A 85 -1.00 26.04 41.20
CA ALA A 85 -0.74 27.48 41.33
C ALA A 85 0.72 27.85 41.62
N ASN A 86 1.53 26.93 42.14
CA ASN A 86 2.91 27.20 42.54
C ASN A 86 3.89 26.39 41.69
N ALA A 87 4.85 27.06 41.07
CA ALA A 87 5.95 26.40 40.38
C ALA A 87 6.71 25.51 41.37
N LEU A 88 6.50 24.19 41.30
CA LEU A 88 7.21 23.22 42.10
C LEU A 88 8.70 23.29 41.75
N THR A 89 9.48 23.92 42.63
CA THR A 89 10.93 24.00 42.51
C THR A 89 11.53 22.86 43.34
N LEU A 90 11.99 21.80 42.68
CA LEU A 90 12.69 20.68 43.33
C LEU A 90 14.19 20.97 43.27
N GLU A 91 14.82 21.20 44.41
CA GLU A 91 16.28 21.47 44.49
C GLU A 91 17.14 20.19 44.32
N ASN A 92 16.53 19.00 44.31
CA ASN A 92 17.20 17.69 44.24
C ASN A 92 16.52 16.75 43.22
N ALA A 93 16.92 15.48 43.19
CA ALA A 93 16.37 14.46 42.31
C ALA A 93 14.87 14.23 42.53
N LEU A 94 14.09 14.27 41.45
CA LEU A 94 12.73 13.75 41.41
C LEU A 94 12.78 12.25 41.08
N ALA A 95 12.58 11.40 42.07
CA ALA A 95 12.43 9.96 41.84
C ALA A 95 11.01 9.69 41.32
N MET A 96 10.86 9.56 40.01
CA MET A 96 9.64 9.04 39.39
C MET A 96 9.81 7.53 39.20
N GLY A 97 8.90 6.71 39.73
CA GLY A 97 8.88 5.27 39.45
C GLY A 97 8.51 4.96 37.99
N ALA A 98 7.79 3.87 37.75
CA ALA A 98 7.35 3.44 36.40
C ALA A 98 6.27 4.35 35.74
N ASN A 99 6.23 5.65 36.06
CA ASN A 99 5.22 6.59 35.61
C ASN A 99 5.70 7.41 34.41
N ASN A 100 4.79 7.68 33.46
CA ASN A 100 5.06 8.54 32.31
C ASN A 100 5.04 10.03 32.72
N ILE A 101 5.96 10.82 32.16
CA ILE A 101 5.89 12.28 32.19
C ILE A 101 5.03 12.73 31.00
N THR A 102 3.82 13.24 31.26
CA THR A 102 2.90 13.72 30.21
C THR A 102 2.62 15.22 30.38
N ASN A 103 2.28 15.92 29.28
CA ASN A 103 1.96 17.36 29.25
C ASN A 103 3.08 18.31 29.73
N VAL A 104 4.36 17.92 29.63
CA VAL A 104 5.48 18.84 29.91
C VAL A 104 5.85 19.60 28.66
N GLY A 105 5.90 20.93 28.76
CA GLY A 105 6.36 21.80 27.66
C GLY A 105 7.84 21.61 27.36
N ILE A 106 8.71 22.15 28.20
CA ILE A 106 10.18 22.09 28.04
C ILE A 106 10.79 21.30 29.21
N ILE A 107 11.58 20.28 28.90
CA ILE A 107 12.43 19.57 29.87
C ILE A 107 13.85 20.11 29.73
N THR A 108 14.40 20.72 30.79
CA THR A 108 15.79 21.19 30.81
C THR A 108 16.68 20.17 31.50
N ILE A 109 17.69 19.66 30.79
CA ILE A 109 18.62 18.63 31.26
C ILE A 109 20.01 19.26 31.31
N THR A 110 20.64 19.29 32.48
CA THR A 110 21.93 19.97 32.67
C THR A 110 23.14 19.07 32.42
N THR A 111 22.96 17.75 32.47
CA THR A 111 24.04 16.76 32.31
C THR A 111 23.66 15.64 31.33
N GLU A 112 23.15 14.52 31.82
CA GLU A 112 22.87 13.32 31.02
C GLU A 112 21.52 12.68 31.37
N ILE A 113 20.97 11.94 30.41
CA ILE A 113 19.88 10.98 30.66
C ILE A 113 20.54 9.61 30.83
N GLN A 114 20.52 9.08 32.05
CA GLN A 114 21.08 7.78 32.38
C GLN A 114 19.98 6.86 32.91
N HIS A 115 20.00 5.59 32.49
CA HIS A 115 19.09 4.58 33.02
C HIS A 115 19.52 4.18 34.44
N GLU A 116 18.58 4.10 35.39
CA GLU A 116 18.89 3.67 36.76
C GLU A 116 19.44 2.22 36.77
N GLY A 117 20.55 2.00 37.47
CA GLY A 117 21.23 0.70 37.49
C GLY A 117 22.20 0.46 36.33
N ASP A 118 22.29 1.38 35.37
CA ASP A 118 23.29 1.35 34.31
C ASP A 118 24.22 2.57 34.42
N SER A 119 25.48 2.31 34.80
CA SER A 119 26.47 3.36 35.01
C SER A 119 27.20 3.79 33.73
N ASN A 120 26.91 3.16 32.59
CA ASN A 120 27.72 3.34 31.38
C ASN A 120 26.91 3.41 30.07
N ASN A 121 25.57 3.46 30.15
CA ASN A 121 24.69 3.81 29.05
C ASN A 121 23.98 5.14 29.34
N SER A 122 24.24 6.17 28.54
CA SER A 122 23.62 7.49 28.72
C SER A 122 23.47 8.26 27.41
N ILE A 123 22.61 9.28 27.44
CA ILE A 123 22.56 10.36 26.44
C ILE A 123 23.14 11.60 27.13
N ALA A 124 24.35 12.01 26.76
CA ALA A 124 25.05 13.12 27.40
C ALA A 124 24.97 14.41 26.56
N PHE A 125 24.78 15.54 27.24
CA PHE A 125 24.69 16.87 26.66
C PHE A 125 25.90 17.70 27.11
N GLY A 126 26.88 17.84 26.23
CA GLY A 126 28.04 18.72 26.41
C GLY A 126 27.84 20.09 25.76
N THR A 127 28.81 20.98 25.93
CA THR A 127 28.85 22.24 25.18
C THR A 127 29.03 21.92 23.69
N ASP A 128 28.00 22.20 22.89
CA ASP A 128 27.98 21.97 21.44
C ASP A 128 28.16 20.50 21.00
N THR A 129 27.89 19.55 21.89
CA THR A 129 28.00 18.10 21.63
C THR A 129 26.84 17.33 22.27
N GLN A 130 26.27 16.39 21.53
CA GLN A 130 25.32 15.40 22.05
C GLN A 130 25.85 14.01 21.75
N THR A 131 26.04 13.18 22.77
CA THR A 131 26.57 11.82 22.63
C THR A 131 25.56 10.76 23.07
N PHE A 132 25.56 9.64 22.34
CA PHE A 132 24.88 8.41 22.74
C PHE A 132 25.95 7.40 23.15
N GLU A 133 25.99 7.07 24.43
CA GLU A 133 27.02 6.23 25.03
C GLU A 133 26.47 4.85 25.35
N VAL A 134 27.23 3.81 24.97
CA VAL A 134 26.93 2.42 25.32
C VAL A 134 28.21 1.75 25.80
N GLY A 135 28.17 1.19 27.01
CA GLY A 135 29.32 0.55 27.63
C GLY A 135 30.46 1.52 27.95
N GLY A 136 30.14 2.79 28.25
CA GLY A 136 31.11 3.84 28.58
C GLY A 136 31.89 4.37 27.36
N SER A 137 31.35 4.15 26.16
CA SER A 137 31.95 4.61 24.90
C SER A 137 30.91 5.20 23.97
N THR A 138 31.26 6.30 23.31
CA THR A 138 30.37 6.98 22.36
C THR A 138 30.13 6.13 21.11
N LYS A 139 28.86 5.89 20.79
CA LYS A 139 28.42 5.21 19.54
C LYS A 139 27.95 6.19 18.48
N ILE A 140 27.36 7.31 18.91
CA ILE A 140 26.95 8.41 18.05
C ILE A 140 27.35 9.72 18.75
N ASP A 141 28.02 10.62 18.03
CA ASP A 141 28.37 11.97 18.47
C ASP A 141 27.85 12.98 17.43
N ILE A 142 27.01 13.90 17.87
CA ILE A 142 26.52 15.04 17.11
C ILE A 142 27.18 16.29 17.68
N SER A 143 28.00 16.96 16.88
CA SER A 143 28.75 18.14 17.31
C SER A 143 28.71 19.23 16.27
N THR A 144 29.19 20.43 16.61
CA THR A 144 29.47 21.50 15.62
C THR A 144 30.48 21.08 14.55
N SER A 145 31.25 20.00 14.79
CA SER A 145 32.16 19.40 13.82
C SER A 145 31.50 18.30 12.95
N GLY A 146 30.18 18.11 13.05
CA GLY A 146 29.41 17.14 12.25
C GLY A 146 28.95 15.90 13.03
N PHE A 147 28.54 14.89 12.27
CA PHE A 147 27.97 13.62 12.75
C PHE A 147 29.02 12.51 12.74
N ARG A 148 29.19 11.76 13.82
CA ARG A 148 30.17 10.67 13.93
C ARG A 148 29.53 9.36 14.36
N LEU A 149 29.90 8.27 13.69
CA LEU A 149 29.54 6.90 14.06
C LEU A 149 30.73 6.20 14.72
N GLY A 150 30.63 5.96 16.02
CA GLY A 150 31.64 5.33 16.87
C GLY A 150 32.79 6.24 17.30
N ALA A 151 33.40 5.94 18.45
CA ALA A 151 34.46 6.74 19.07
C ALA A 151 35.77 6.87 18.26
N ALA A 152 36.02 6.01 17.26
CA ALA A 152 37.28 5.95 16.50
C ALA A 152 37.13 6.01 14.97
N ASN A 153 35.91 5.90 14.41
CA ASN A 153 35.75 5.57 12.99
C ASN A 153 35.34 6.80 12.16
N ALA A 154 34.24 6.79 11.42
CA ALA A 154 33.96 7.84 10.43
C ALA A 154 33.29 9.10 11.04
N ARG A 155 33.81 10.29 10.70
CA ARG A 155 33.15 11.59 10.93
C ARG A 155 32.66 12.13 9.60
N VAL A 156 31.36 12.41 9.50
CA VAL A 156 30.74 13.09 8.37
C VAL A 156 30.67 14.58 8.70
N THR A 157 31.55 15.36 8.08
CA THR A 157 31.61 16.83 8.24
C THR A 157 30.71 17.55 7.24
N GLY A 158 30.32 16.87 6.16
CA GLY A 158 29.39 17.40 5.17
C GLY A 158 29.02 16.39 4.08
N ILE A 159 28.00 16.74 3.30
CA ILE A 159 27.60 16.08 2.05
C ILE A 159 27.79 17.13 0.96
N ILE A 160 28.80 16.97 0.11
CA ILE A 160 29.19 18.01 -0.86
C ILE A 160 29.14 17.42 -2.26
N ASN A 161 28.48 18.12 -3.18
CA ASN A 161 28.56 17.84 -4.60
C ASN A 161 29.72 18.62 -5.23
N ASN A 162 30.95 18.06 -5.22
CA ASN A 162 32.14 18.72 -5.81
C ASN A 162 32.67 18.10 -7.14
N ASP A 163 31.86 17.35 -7.89
CA ASP A 163 32.23 16.66 -9.15
C ASP A 163 33.52 15.80 -9.10
N SER A 164 34.03 15.51 -7.90
CA SER A 164 35.21 14.68 -7.65
C SER A 164 34.92 13.73 -6.50
N LEU A 165 35.61 12.59 -6.42
CA LEU A 165 35.61 11.80 -5.18
C LEU A 165 36.60 12.38 -4.13
N GLY A 166 37.31 13.46 -4.47
CA GLY A 166 38.16 14.22 -3.54
C GLY A 166 39.25 13.38 -2.84
N THR A 167 39.95 14.00 -1.90
CA THR A 167 40.89 13.34 -0.97
C THR A 167 40.41 13.43 0.49
N SER A 168 39.13 13.71 0.71
CA SER A 168 38.61 13.95 2.05
C SER A 168 38.11 12.66 2.67
N ASP A 169 38.70 12.28 3.80
CA ASP A 169 38.30 11.10 4.58
C ASP A 169 37.00 11.32 5.39
N THR A 170 36.39 12.52 5.32
CA THR A 170 35.28 12.93 6.21
C THR A 170 34.04 13.48 5.49
N VAL A 171 34.04 13.53 4.16
CA VAL A 171 32.90 14.02 3.36
C VAL A 171 32.25 12.85 2.64
N LEU A 172 30.92 12.74 2.72
CA LEU A 172 30.18 11.75 1.93
C LEU A 172 30.03 12.26 0.49
N CYS A 173 30.39 11.43 -0.48
CA CYS A 173 30.16 11.71 -1.89
C CYS A 173 28.66 11.59 -2.23
N THR A 174 28.16 12.46 -3.11
CA THR A 174 26.79 12.33 -3.65
C THR A 174 26.78 11.38 -4.86
N GLN A 175 25.59 10.96 -5.30
CA GLN A 175 25.46 10.21 -6.56
C GLN A 175 26.06 10.98 -7.76
N GLY A 176 26.01 12.32 -7.73
CA GLY A 176 26.63 13.17 -8.76
C GLY A 176 28.15 13.04 -8.80
N ASN A 177 28.80 12.97 -7.63
CA ASN A 177 30.24 12.78 -7.52
C ASN A 177 30.69 11.42 -8.05
N VAL A 178 29.97 10.35 -7.68
CA VAL A 178 30.26 9.00 -8.15
C VAL A 178 30.10 8.94 -9.68
N LYS A 179 29.02 9.52 -10.21
CA LYS A 179 28.79 9.59 -11.65
C LYS A 179 29.88 10.39 -12.37
N ALA A 180 30.19 11.61 -11.91
CA ALA A 180 31.21 12.46 -12.51
C ALA A 180 32.60 11.79 -12.50
N TYR A 181 32.96 11.12 -11.39
CA TYR A 181 34.20 10.35 -11.32
C TYR A 181 34.19 9.18 -12.31
N ALA A 182 33.11 8.39 -12.35
CA ALA A 182 33.00 7.26 -13.28
C ALA A 182 33.04 7.71 -14.75
N ASP A 183 32.31 8.77 -15.09
CA ASP A 183 32.31 9.39 -16.42
C ASP A 183 33.72 9.88 -16.79
N ALA A 184 34.48 10.46 -15.85
CA ALA A 184 35.86 10.90 -16.10
C ALA A 184 36.87 9.74 -16.28
N LYS A 185 36.49 8.50 -15.91
CA LYS A 185 37.33 7.30 -16.12
C LYS A 185 37.08 6.60 -17.44
N VAL A 186 36.09 7.03 -18.22
CA VAL A 186 35.81 6.52 -19.57
C VAL A 186 35.82 7.68 -20.56
N SER A 187 36.67 7.62 -21.59
CA SER A 187 36.83 8.75 -22.50
C SER A 187 36.83 8.32 -23.96
N ASN A 188 36.12 9.08 -24.80
CA ASN A 188 36.18 8.92 -26.26
C ASN A 188 37.54 9.39 -26.85
N ALA A 189 38.37 10.11 -26.08
CA ALA A 189 39.58 10.75 -26.57
C ALA A 189 40.88 9.95 -26.31
N VAL A 190 40.81 8.83 -25.59
CA VAL A 190 42.01 8.08 -25.14
C VAL A 190 42.44 7.02 -26.14
N TYR A 191 41.55 6.56 -27.01
CA TYR A 191 41.88 5.61 -28.08
C TYR A 191 42.09 6.36 -29.40
N ASP A 192 43.32 6.81 -29.62
CA ASP A 192 43.83 7.17 -30.94
C ASP A 192 44.61 5.95 -31.46
N GLY A 193 44.10 5.32 -32.52
CA GLY A 193 44.69 4.10 -33.10
C GLY A 193 46.17 4.24 -33.49
N ASP A 194 46.64 5.47 -33.70
CA ASP A 194 48.03 5.75 -34.08
C ASP A 194 48.94 6.12 -32.88
N ASN A 195 48.36 6.50 -31.73
CA ASN A 195 49.11 7.09 -30.60
C ASN A 195 48.75 6.52 -29.23
N TRP A 196 48.32 5.24 -29.13
CA TRP A 196 48.03 4.66 -27.81
C TRP A 196 49.28 4.67 -26.93
N ASN A 197 49.32 5.62 -26.00
CA ASN A 197 50.47 5.95 -25.15
C ASN A 197 50.49 5.14 -23.84
N ASN A 198 49.76 4.03 -23.79
CA ASN A 198 49.68 3.14 -22.63
C ASN A 198 49.13 3.85 -21.36
N VAL A 199 48.20 4.80 -21.52
CA VAL A 199 47.48 5.39 -20.37
C VAL A 199 46.69 4.30 -19.63
N THR A 200 47.13 3.97 -18.41
CA THR A 200 46.52 2.93 -17.56
C THR A 200 45.44 3.46 -16.62
N THR A 201 45.12 4.76 -16.69
CA THR A 201 44.28 5.46 -15.69
C THR A 201 42.92 5.92 -16.21
N ILE A 202 42.66 5.78 -17.52
CA ILE A 202 41.40 6.12 -18.19
C ILE A 202 41.11 5.02 -19.23
N ALA A 203 39.92 4.42 -19.19
CA ALA A 203 39.49 3.42 -20.15
C ALA A 203 38.94 4.08 -21.44
N PRO A 204 39.15 3.47 -22.62
CA PRO A 204 38.50 3.92 -23.83
C PRO A 204 36.99 3.64 -23.76
N SER A 205 36.18 4.52 -24.34
CA SER A 205 34.74 4.27 -24.48
C SER A 205 34.45 3.26 -25.60
N LYS A 206 33.25 2.67 -25.58
CA LYS A 206 32.75 1.82 -26.67
C LYS A 206 32.83 2.53 -28.03
N ASP A 207 32.48 3.82 -28.08
CA ASP A 207 32.52 4.60 -29.31
C ASP A 207 33.94 4.81 -29.79
N SER A 208 34.90 5.12 -28.91
CA SER A 208 36.31 5.28 -29.34
C SER A 208 36.92 3.99 -29.89
N VAL A 209 36.53 2.84 -29.33
CA VAL A 209 36.94 1.53 -29.87
C VAL A 209 36.28 1.32 -31.23
N ARG A 210 34.97 1.55 -31.34
CA ARG A 210 34.22 1.43 -32.59
C ARG A 210 34.77 2.34 -33.69
N ASP A 211 35.07 3.60 -33.39
CA ASP A 211 35.57 4.60 -34.34
C ASP A 211 36.94 4.22 -34.93
N VAL A 212 37.72 3.38 -34.26
CA VAL A 212 38.97 2.84 -34.81
C VAL A 212 38.71 1.57 -35.62
N PHE A 213 37.78 0.71 -35.19
CA PHE A 213 37.44 -0.51 -35.92
C PHE A 213 36.63 -0.24 -37.19
N GLU A 214 35.73 0.76 -37.23
CA GLU A 214 34.91 1.06 -38.41
C GLU A 214 35.74 1.43 -39.65
N PRO A 215 36.76 2.30 -39.57
CA PRO A 215 37.67 2.57 -40.68
C PRO A 215 38.51 1.35 -41.07
N LEU A 216 38.90 0.50 -40.12
CA LEU A 216 39.61 -0.75 -40.43
C LEU A 216 38.71 -1.71 -41.21
N VAL A 217 37.44 -1.83 -40.83
CA VAL A 217 36.45 -2.67 -41.53
C VAL A 217 36.06 -2.06 -42.89
N ALA A 218 35.95 -0.74 -42.99
CA ALA A 218 35.67 -0.05 -44.27
C ALA A 218 36.90 0.03 -45.20
N GLY A 219 38.10 -0.09 -44.66
CA GLY A 219 39.38 -0.09 -45.38
C GLY A 219 39.76 -1.46 -45.95
N VAL A 220 39.13 -2.55 -45.51
CA VAL A 220 39.20 -3.84 -46.21
C VAL A 220 38.23 -3.78 -47.39
N VAL A 221 38.55 -2.93 -48.36
CA VAL A 221 38.13 -3.17 -49.74
C VAL A 221 38.93 -4.38 -50.18
N TYR A 222 38.31 -5.55 -50.11
CA TYR A 222 38.82 -6.73 -50.79
C TYR A 222 39.02 -6.36 -52.26
N ALA A 223 40.27 -6.17 -52.68
CA ALA A 223 40.62 -5.74 -54.04
C ALA A 223 40.38 -6.83 -55.10
N GLY A 224 39.71 -7.93 -54.73
CA GLY A 224 39.25 -8.96 -55.65
C GLY A 224 37.81 -8.70 -56.08
N THR A 225 37.57 -8.72 -57.39
CA THR A 225 36.23 -8.90 -57.95
C THR A 225 35.61 -10.17 -57.37
N TRP A 226 34.51 -10.02 -56.63
CA TRP A 226 33.71 -11.14 -56.13
C TRP A 226 33.09 -11.87 -57.32
N ASP A 227 33.56 -13.09 -57.58
CA ASP A 227 32.98 -14.02 -58.55
C ASP A 227 32.18 -15.09 -57.80
N PRO A 228 30.83 -14.96 -57.73
CA PRO A 228 29.97 -15.91 -57.03
C PRO A 228 29.88 -17.28 -57.73
N THR A 229 30.62 -17.50 -58.82
CA THR A 229 30.69 -18.81 -59.52
C THR A 229 31.97 -19.58 -59.26
N SER A 230 32.91 -19.02 -58.48
CA SER A 230 34.10 -19.75 -58.03
C SER A 230 33.77 -20.58 -56.78
N PRO A 231 33.91 -21.91 -56.80
CA PRO A 231 33.64 -22.78 -55.64
C PRO A 231 34.59 -22.58 -54.45
N ASP A 232 35.66 -21.78 -54.59
CA ASP A 232 36.79 -21.77 -53.64
C ASP A 232 36.95 -20.46 -52.86
N GLY A 233 35.90 -19.64 -52.79
CA GLY A 233 36.07 -18.21 -52.52
C GLY A 233 35.41 -17.61 -51.29
N LEU A 234 35.40 -18.25 -50.10
CA LEU A 234 35.13 -17.59 -48.80
C LEU A 234 35.31 -18.55 -47.59
N TYR A 235 36.55 -18.87 -47.22
CA TYR A 235 36.83 -19.39 -45.87
C TYR A 235 38.12 -18.75 -45.33
N PRO A 236 38.07 -18.01 -44.21
CA PRO A 236 39.28 -17.54 -43.56
C PRO A 236 40.03 -18.77 -43.00
N ASN A 237 41.26 -18.96 -43.47
CA ASN A 237 42.27 -19.87 -42.90
C ASN A 237 41.98 -21.38 -42.93
N ASN A 238 41.45 -21.89 -44.04
CA ASN A 238 41.64 -23.32 -44.34
C ASN A 238 43.14 -23.61 -44.52
N LEU A 239 43.72 -24.36 -43.59
CA LEU A 239 45.03 -24.99 -43.74
C LEU A 239 44.93 -26.10 -44.80
N GLU A 240 45.09 -25.66 -46.06
CA GLU A 240 45.38 -26.41 -47.29
C GLU A 240 44.61 -27.72 -47.56
N SER A 241 43.66 -27.66 -48.51
CA SER A 241 43.19 -28.85 -49.24
C SER A 241 44.35 -29.46 -50.04
N GLY A 242 44.76 -30.68 -49.73
CA GLY A 242 45.77 -31.42 -50.49
C GLY A 242 45.13 -32.33 -51.55
N THR A 243 45.46 -32.14 -52.82
CA THR A 243 45.09 -33.07 -53.91
C THR A 243 45.94 -34.34 -53.93
N ASN A 244 45.25 -35.47 -54.17
CA ASN A 244 45.70 -36.76 -54.70
C ASN A 244 46.95 -37.43 -54.08
N GLY A 245 46.70 -38.47 -53.28
CA GLY A 245 47.70 -39.49 -52.94
C GLY A 245 47.69 -40.05 -51.52
N ALA A 246 46.72 -39.65 -50.69
CA ALA A 246 46.61 -40.18 -49.33
C ALA A 246 45.93 -41.56 -49.31
N THR A 247 46.52 -42.52 -48.61
CA THR A 247 45.91 -43.84 -48.35
C THR A 247 45.63 -43.96 -46.86
N ALA A 248 44.40 -44.31 -46.50
CA ALA A 248 44.01 -44.59 -45.13
C ALA A 248 44.09 -46.10 -44.90
N THR A 249 44.89 -46.55 -43.93
CA THR A 249 44.87 -47.94 -43.47
C THR A 249 44.80 -47.95 -41.95
N ASN A 250 43.76 -48.57 -41.39
CA ASN A 250 43.59 -48.76 -39.94
C ASN A 250 43.68 -47.45 -39.15
N GLU A 251 42.77 -46.49 -39.42
CA GLU A 251 42.64 -45.23 -38.67
C GLU A 251 43.83 -44.26 -38.79
N VAL A 252 44.84 -44.60 -39.59
CA VAL A 252 46.01 -43.77 -39.88
C VAL A 252 45.94 -43.25 -41.31
N PHE A 253 45.79 -41.93 -41.42
CA PHE A 253 45.83 -41.22 -42.69
C PHE A 253 47.27 -40.84 -42.99
N THR A 254 47.80 -41.32 -44.12
CA THR A 254 49.18 -41.03 -44.53
C THR A 254 49.16 -40.21 -45.81
N SER A 255 49.89 -39.09 -45.83
CA SER A 255 50.11 -38.32 -47.05
C SER A 255 51.61 -38.13 -47.27
N ALA A 256 52.15 -38.73 -48.34
CA ALA A 256 53.58 -38.70 -48.63
C ALA A 256 54.12 -37.29 -48.98
N GLY A 257 53.22 -36.34 -49.29
CA GLY A 257 53.58 -34.98 -49.68
C GLY A 257 53.36 -33.92 -48.59
N LYS A 258 52.89 -34.30 -47.39
CA LYS A 258 52.43 -33.33 -46.38
C LYS A 258 53.06 -33.60 -45.02
N ASP A 259 53.47 -32.52 -44.36
CA ASP A 259 53.99 -32.56 -42.99
C ASP A 259 52.91 -32.08 -42.01
N PHE A 260 52.08 -32.99 -41.49
CA PHE A 260 51.01 -32.67 -40.55
C PHE A 260 51.56 -32.10 -39.23
N GLY A 261 52.73 -32.57 -38.78
CA GLY A 261 53.35 -32.10 -37.54
C GLY A 261 53.87 -30.66 -37.59
N ALA A 262 54.16 -30.13 -38.79
CA ALA A 262 54.62 -28.75 -38.99
C ALA A 262 53.50 -27.77 -39.34
N ALA A 263 52.35 -28.27 -39.81
CA ALA A 263 51.24 -27.47 -40.33
C ALA A 263 50.26 -26.95 -39.24
N GLY A 264 50.61 -27.06 -37.95
CA GLY A 264 49.72 -26.62 -36.88
C GLY A 264 48.59 -27.59 -36.54
N VAL A 265 48.59 -28.80 -37.13
CA VAL A 265 47.64 -29.85 -36.77
C VAL A 265 47.96 -30.39 -35.38
N ALA A 266 46.98 -30.40 -34.49
CA ALA A 266 47.09 -30.84 -33.12
C ALA A 266 46.16 -32.04 -32.81
N VAL A 267 46.43 -32.72 -31.70
CA VAL A 267 45.47 -33.69 -31.14
C VAL A 267 44.23 -32.92 -30.67
N GLY A 268 43.05 -33.34 -31.12
CA GLY A 268 41.78 -32.68 -30.86
C GLY A 268 41.19 -31.96 -32.08
N ASP A 269 41.99 -31.70 -33.11
CA ASP A 269 41.52 -31.17 -34.39
C ASP A 269 40.58 -32.16 -35.11
N ILE A 270 39.74 -31.65 -36.01
CA ILE A 270 38.79 -32.46 -36.77
C ILE A 270 39.29 -32.62 -38.20
N LEU A 271 39.47 -33.87 -38.64
CA LEU A 271 39.75 -34.24 -40.02
C LEU A 271 38.41 -34.55 -40.72
N LEU A 272 38.03 -33.72 -41.69
CA LEU A 272 37.00 -34.04 -42.68
C LEU A 272 37.64 -34.78 -43.84
N ILE A 273 37.02 -35.85 -44.28
CA ILE A 273 37.44 -36.63 -45.43
C ILE A 273 36.27 -36.81 -46.36
N GLU A 274 36.51 -36.59 -47.65
CA GLU A 274 35.56 -36.78 -48.72
C GLU A 274 36.13 -37.82 -49.70
N GLU A 275 35.39 -38.91 -49.90
CA GLU A 275 35.62 -39.86 -51.00
C GLU A 275 34.30 -40.06 -51.77
N ASP A 276 34.28 -39.62 -53.02
CA ASP A 276 33.11 -39.64 -53.90
C ASP A 276 31.85 -39.01 -53.27
N THR A 277 30.94 -39.83 -52.72
CA THR A 277 29.69 -39.39 -52.08
C THR A 277 29.67 -39.62 -50.56
N GLU A 278 30.78 -40.10 -49.98
CA GLU A 278 30.89 -40.32 -48.55
C GLU A 278 31.76 -39.23 -47.91
N GLU A 279 31.17 -38.51 -46.95
CA GLU A 279 31.84 -37.53 -46.10
C GLU A 279 31.91 -38.07 -44.65
N GLY A 280 33.07 -37.93 -44.01
CA GLY A 280 33.30 -38.36 -42.63
C GLY A 280 34.11 -37.35 -41.82
N TYR A 281 33.63 -37.02 -40.62
CA TYR A 281 34.34 -36.18 -39.65
C TYR A 281 35.00 -37.05 -38.58
N HIS A 282 36.29 -36.83 -38.35
CA HIS A 282 37.09 -37.66 -37.46
C HIS A 282 37.98 -36.83 -36.53
N ILE A 283 37.95 -37.12 -35.24
CA ILE A 283 38.82 -36.44 -34.26
C ILE A 283 40.23 -37.01 -34.38
N ILE A 284 41.22 -36.14 -34.57
CA ILE A 284 42.64 -36.51 -34.61
C ILE A 284 43.11 -36.82 -33.18
N THR A 285 43.53 -38.07 -32.96
CA THR A 285 44.02 -38.59 -31.68
C THR A 285 45.54 -38.65 -31.59
N ALA A 286 46.24 -38.62 -32.73
CA ALA A 286 47.69 -38.47 -32.79
C ALA A 286 48.13 -37.78 -34.08
N VAL A 287 49.17 -36.95 -33.99
CA VAL A 287 49.79 -36.27 -35.13
C VAL A 287 51.24 -36.72 -35.25
N GLY A 288 51.59 -37.32 -36.38
CA GLY A 288 52.95 -37.59 -36.81
C GLY A 288 53.38 -36.62 -37.90
N THR A 289 54.62 -36.73 -38.39
CA THR A 289 55.09 -35.85 -39.46
C THR A 289 54.30 -36.06 -40.74
N THR A 290 54.06 -37.29 -41.19
CA THR A 290 53.32 -37.55 -42.45
C THR A 290 52.02 -38.30 -42.24
N THR A 291 51.61 -38.46 -40.98
CA THR A 291 50.43 -39.24 -40.59
C THR A 291 49.58 -38.52 -39.56
N VAL A 292 48.26 -38.66 -39.65
CA VAL A 292 47.34 -38.38 -38.53
C VAL A 292 46.56 -39.64 -38.20
N THR A 293 46.41 -39.95 -36.91
CA THR A 293 45.58 -41.04 -36.41
C THR A 293 44.28 -40.45 -35.91
N CYS A 294 43.13 -41.05 -36.25
CA CYS A 294 41.83 -40.57 -35.81
C CYS A 294 41.08 -41.59 -34.96
N ALA A 295 40.12 -41.14 -34.15
CA ALA A 295 39.18 -42.04 -33.45
C ALA A 295 38.00 -42.41 -34.36
N GLY A 296 37.65 -43.70 -34.45
CA GLY A 296 36.45 -44.17 -35.16
C GLY A 296 36.65 -45.49 -35.92
N SER A 297 35.58 -46.09 -36.43
CA SER A 297 35.62 -47.36 -37.18
C SER A 297 36.43 -47.26 -38.47
N VAL A 298 37.13 -48.35 -38.80
CA VAL A 298 38.00 -48.52 -39.97
C VAL A 298 37.32 -48.04 -41.26
N TRP A 299 37.84 -46.96 -41.83
CA TRP A 299 37.45 -46.45 -43.14
C TRP A 299 38.38 -47.06 -44.20
N THR A 300 37.83 -47.89 -45.08
CA THR A 300 38.58 -48.52 -46.18
C THR A 300 38.40 -47.69 -47.45
N ALA A 301 39.29 -46.72 -47.65
CA ALA A 301 39.33 -45.94 -48.87
C ALA A 301 39.76 -46.80 -50.07
N THR A 302 39.08 -46.67 -51.21
CA THR A 302 39.42 -47.43 -52.43
C THR A 302 40.04 -46.56 -53.52
N SER A 303 40.04 -45.25 -53.33
CA SER A 303 40.53 -44.24 -54.27
C SER A 303 41.27 -43.09 -53.55
N SER A 304 41.47 -41.96 -54.25
CA SER A 304 42.23 -40.82 -53.72
C SER A 304 41.34 -39.94 -52.85
N LEU A 305 41.80 -39.65 -51.64
CA LEU A 305 41.05 -38.88 -50.66
C LEU A 305 41.30 -37.38 -50.78
N ILE A 306 40.23 -36.59 -50.67
CA ILE A 306 40.30 -35.18 -50.35
C ILE A 306 40.09 -35.07 -48.83
N TYR A 307 40.92 -34.28 -48.17
CA TYR A 307 40.77 -34.05 -46.74
C TYR A 307 40.98 -32.58 -46.39
N GLN A 308 40.36 -32.18 -45.28
CA GLN A 308 40.44 -30.85 -44.70
C GLN A 308 40.56 -31.00 -43.18
N ILE A 309 41.41 -30.18 -42.55
CA ILE A 309 41.61 -30.22 -41.10
C ILE A 309 41.13 -28.90 -40.50
N PHE A 310 40.28 -29.00 -39.49
CA PHE A 310 39.77 -27.87 -38.71
C PHE A 310 40.49 -27.83 -37.36
N ASP A 311 41.11 -26.69 -37.05
CA ASP A 311 41.73 -26.43 -35.75
C ASP A 311 40.65 -26.45 -34.65
N GLY A 312 40.80 -27.35 -33.69
CA GLY A 312 39.84 -27.51 -32.59
C GLY A 312 39.78 -26.30 -31.65
N SER A 313 40.78 -25.41 -31.68
CA SER A 313 40.84 -24.20 -30.84
C SER A 313 40.02 -23.02 -31.40
N ASP A 314 39.85 -22.95 -32.71
CA ASP A 314 39.01 -21.95 -33.39
C ASP A 314 37.50 -22.22 -33.24
N MET A 315 37.11 -23.40 -32.73
CA MET A 315 35.71 -23.76 -32.49
C MET A 315 35.08 -23.07 -31.27
N THR A 316 35.76 -22.12 -30.63
CA THR A 316 35.29 -21.46 -29.40
C THR A 316 34.58 -20.12 -29.61
N GLY A 317 34.25 -19.70 -30.85
CA GLY A 317 33.55 -18.41 -31.03
C GLY A 317 33.00 -17.99 -32.39
N GLY A 318 32.73 -18.90 -33.34
CA GLY A 318 32.18 -18.55 -34.67
C GLY A 318 30.75 -19.05 -34.90
N GLU A 319 29.91 -18.23 -35.57
CA GLU A 319 28.60 -18.62 -36.10
C GLU A 319 28.74 -19.82 -37.07
N PHE A 320 28.04 -20.91 -36.78
CA PHE A 320 27.99 -22.09 -37.62
C PHE A 320 26.75 -22.06 -38.52
N TRP A 321 26.94 -22.32 -39.82
CA TRP A 321 25.87 -22.69 -40.73
C TRP A 321 25.91 -24.21 -40.88
N ILE A 322 24.94 -24.92 -40.28
CA ILE A 322 24.88 -26.38 -40.37
C ILE A 322 23.83 -26.75 -41.41
N THR A 323 24.27 -27.28 -42.55
CA THR A 323 23.41 -27.93 -43.54
C THR A 323 23.28 -29.41 -43.19
N SER A 324 22.05 -29.95 -43.23
CA SER A 324 21.82 -31.39 -43.06
C SER A 324 22.42 -32.19 -44.24
N GLN A 325 22.65 -33.49 -44.02
CA GLN A 325 23.18 -34.44 -45.01
C GLN A 325 22.34 -34.53 -46.31
N ASP A 326 21.09 -34.05 -46.27
CA ASP A 326 20.15 -34.07 -47.39
C ASP A 326 20.10 -32.73 -48.17
N GLY A 327 20.92 -31.73 -47.79
CA GLY A 327 20.92 -30.41 -48.43
C GLY A 327 19.68 -29.55 -48.10
N GLU A 328 18.79 -30.00 -47.21
CA GLU A 328 17.71 -29.17 -46.70
C GLU A 328 18.24 -28.29 -45.56
N CYS A 329 18.26 -26.98 -45.80
CA CYS A 329 18.42 -25.98 -44.75
C CYS A 329 17.13 -25.99 -43.92
N TYR A 330 17.20 -26.53 -42.69
CA TYR A 330 16.16 -26.27 -41.71
C TYR A 330 16.27 -24.80 -41.31
N ASN A 331 15.32 -23.98 -41.78
CA ASN A 331 15.17 -22.57 -41.37
C ASN A 331 14.72 -22.48 -39.91
N GLN A 332 15.57 -22.91 -38.97
CA GLN A 332 15.40 -22.60 -37.56
C GLN A 332 16.30 -21.41 -37.24
N PHE A 333 15.68 -20.34 -36.73
CA PHE A 333 16.38 -19.13 -36.31
C PHE A 333 17.06 -19.42 -34.97
N TYR A 334 18.38 -19.46 -34.95
CA TYR A 334 19.18 -19.50 -33.72
C TYR A 334 19.55 -18.07 -33.32
N GLU A 335 19.43 -17.73 -32.03
CA GLU A 335 19.88 -16.45 -31.50
C GLU A 335 21.35 -16.55 -31.06
N SER A 336 22.07 -15.42 -31.14
CA SER A 336 23.45 -15.34 -30.63
C SER A 336 23.48 -15.63 -29.12
N GLY A 337 23.94 -16.82 -28.74
CA GLY A 337 24.00 -17.30 -27.35
C GLY A 337 23.38 -18.69 -27.13
N ASP A 338 22.69 -19.21 -28.13
CA ASP A 338 22.12 -20.55 -28.12
C ASP A 338 23.21 -21.63 -28.24
N TRP A 339 23.13 -22.66 -27.40
CA TRP A 339 23.96 -23.87 -27.54
C TRP A 339 23.15 -24.93 -28.26
N VAL A 340 23.64 -25.41 -29.39
CA VAL A 340 23.02 -26.50 -30.14
C VAL A 340 23.83 -27.77 -29.92
N ILE A 341 23.18 -28.86 -29.49
CA ILE A 341 23.81 -30.18 -29.37
C ILE A 341 23.10 -31.16 -30.30
N TYR A 342 23.86 -31.89 -31.10
CA TYR A 342 23.32 -32.98 -31.90
C TYR A 342 22.95 -34.16 -30.99
N ASN A 343 21.66 -34.49 -30.91
CA ASN A 343 21.19 -35.65 -30.19
C ASN A 343 21.22 -36.88 -31.11
N PHE A 344 22.29 -37.65 -31.01
CA PHE A 344 22.49 -38.89 -31.77
C PHE A 344 21.38 -39.94 -31.54
N THR A 345 20.58 -39.83 -30.48
CA THR A 345 19.49 -40.77 -30.18
C THR A 345 18.24 -40.44 -30.99
N THR A 346 17.94 -39.16 -31.18
CA THR A 346 16.78 -38.67 -31.92
C THR A 346 17.11 -38.29 -33.37
N ASN A 347 18.41 -38.27 -33.71
CA ASN A 347 18.93 -37.84 -35.01
C ASN A 347 18.46 -36.41 -35.36
N ALA A 348 18.44 -35.53 -34.37
CA ALA A 348 18.01 -34.13 -34.47
C ALA A 348 18.94 -33.22 -33.66
N TRP A 349 19.02 -31.95 -34.07
CA TRP A 349 19.69 -30.90 -33.30
C TRP A 349 18.81 -30.48 -32.12
N ASP A 350 19.24 -30.76 -30.90
CA ASP A 350 18.57 -30.33 -29.68
C ASP A 350 19.11 -28.98 -29.21
N HIS A 351 18.19 -28.14 -28.77
CA HIS A 351 18.48 -26.80 -28.29
C HIS A 351 18.78 -26.84 -26.79
N ILE A 352 20.01 -26.49 -26.38
CA ILE A 352 20.36 -26.36 -24.96
C ILE A 352 20.39 -24.87 -24.61
N ARG A 353 19.23 -24.35 -24.21
CA ARG A 353 19.22 -23.09 -23.45
C ARG A 353 19.76 -23.37 -22.05
N THR A 354 20.70 -22.56 -21.58
CA THR A 354 21.23 -22.69 -20.22
C THR A 354 20.07 -22.66 -19.23
N ALA A 355 20.06 -23.57 -18.25
CA ALA A 355 19.02 -23.68 -17.21
C ALA A 355 18.80 -22.41 -16.33
N GLY A 356 19.47 -21.31 -16.64
CA GLY A 356 19.32 -20.00 -16.00
C GLY A 356 19.32 -18.81 -16.97
N GLY A 357 19.20 -19.03 -18.29
CA GLY A 357 19.01 -17.97 -19.28
C GLY A 357 17.53 -17.81 -19.59
N ASP A 358 17.02 -16.59 -19.61
CA ASP A 358 15.58 -16.29 -19.69
C ASP A 358 14.89 -17.12 -20.79
N ASN A 359 14.11 -18.14 -20.39
CA ASN A 359 13.30 -18.96 -21.30
C ASN A 359 12.16 -18.10 -21.85
N ILE A 360 12.49 -17.18 -22.75
CA ILE A 360 11.55 -16.30 -23.43
C ILE A 360 11.29 -16.90 -24.81
N ILE A 361 10.01 -17.10 -25.14
CA ILE A 361 9.57 -17.46 -26.48
C ILE A 361 8.73 -16.31 -27.02
N ASN A 362 9.17 -15.70 -28.12
CA ASN A 362 8.40 -14.71 -28.84
C ASN A 362 7.46 -15.42 -29.81
N VAL A 363 6.16 -15.10 -29.76
CA VAL A 363 5.15 -15.69 -30.63
C VAL A 363 4.55 -14.58 -31.49
N PRO A 364 4.86 -14.52 -32.80
CA PRO A 364 4.23 -13.60 -33.73
C PRO A 364 2.81 -14.06 -34.11
N PRO A 365 1.90 -13.14 -34.51
CA PRO A 365 0.58 -13.51 -35.01
C PRO A 365 0.63 -14.56 -36.12
N GLY A 366 -0.22 -15.59 -36.02
CA GLY A 366 -0.29 -16.71 -36.95
C GLY A 366 0.52 -17.94 -36.53
N ASN A 367 1.42 -17.80 -35.56
CA ASN A 367 2.08 -18.94 -34.93
C ASN A 367 1.17 -19.55 -33.85
N ASP A 368 1.38 -20.84 -33.58
CA ASP A 368 0.62 -21.57 -32.57
C ASP A 368 1.14 -21.27 -31.16
N ILE A 369 0.32 -20.60 -30.35
CA ILE A 369 0.65 -20.28 -28.96
C ILE A 369 0.78 -21.56 -28.11
N GLN A 370 0.03 -22.63 -28.44
CA GLN A 370 0.10 -23.87 -27.67
C GLN A 370 1.49 -24.51 -27.79
N VAL A 371 2.13 -24.44 -28.96
CA VAL A 371 3.50 -24.95 -29.14
C VAL A 371 4.48 -24.24 -28.20
N ALA A 372 4.35 -22.94 -28.01
CA ALA A 372 5.18 -22.19 -27.06
C ALA A 372 4.87 -22.56 -25.59
N ILE A 373 3.61 -22.85 -25.26
CA ILE A 373 3.23 -23.36 -23.93
C ILE A 373 3.89 -24.71 -23.68
N ASP A 374 3.75 -25.65 -24.62
CA ASP A 374 4.30 -27.00 -24.52
C ASP A 374 5.85 -26.95 -24.40
N GLU A 375 6.51 -26.06 -25.13
CA GLU A 375 7.96 -25.85 -25.05
C GLU A 375 8.37 -25.33 -23.66
N ILE A 376 7.70 -24.30 -23.13
CA ILE A 376 7.99 -23.79 -21.77
C ILE A 376 7.73 -24.85 -20.69
N GLU A 377 6.64 -25.62 -20.81
CA GLU A 377 6.34 -26.72 -19.90
C GLU A 377 7.44 -27.80 -19.93
N SER A 378 8.05 -28.05 -21.09
CA SER A 378 9.15 -29.03 -21.24
C SER A 378 10.48 -28.58 -20.62
N VAL A 379 10.79 -27.27 -20.64
CA VAL A 379 12.06 -26.72 -20.11
C VAL A 379 11.96 -26.24 -18.67
N GLY A 380 10.75 -26.19 -18.11
CA GLY A 380 10.51 -26.12 -16.68
C GLY A 380 10.04 -24.77 -16.14
N SER A 381 10.26 -23.62 -16.78
CA SER A 381 9.69 -22.30 -16.40
C SER A 381 10.07 -21.29 -17.46
N GLY A 382 9.24 -20.26 -17.69
CA GLY A 382 9.58 -19.23 -18.66
C GLY A 382 8.47 -18.23 -18.98
N ILE A 383 8.74 -17.41 -20.00
CA ILE A 383 7.89 -16.32 -20.46
C ILE A 383 7.53 -16.56 -21.91
N ILE A 384 6.24 -16.53 -22.21
CA ILE A 384 5.72 -16.47 -23.57
C ILE A 384 5.35 -15.02 -23.84
N PHE A 385 6.09 -14.38 -24.74
CA PHE A 385 5.82 -13.03 -25.18
C PHE A 385 5.04 -13.06 -26.49
N LEU A 386 3.77 -12.69 -26.43
CA LEU A 386 2.90 -12.57 -27.59
C LEU A 386 3.13 -11.21 -28.25
N GLU A 387 3.70 -11.22 -29.46
CA GLU A 387 3.98 -9.99 -30.19
C GLU A 387 2.67 -9.24 -30.54
N PRO A 388 2.73 -7.91 -30.75
CA PRO A 388 1.58 -7.14 -31.19
C PRO A 388 0.92 -7.71 -32.46
N GLY A 389 -0.40 -7.75 -32.46
CA GLY A 389 -1.25 -8.26 -33.54
C GLY A 389 -2.35 -9.18 -33.03
N THR A 390 -3.10 -9.76 -33.97
CA THR A 390 -4.22 -10.67 -33.66
C THR A 390 -3.79 -12.14 -33.77
N HIS A 391 -3.85 -12.84 -32.65
CA HIS A 391 -3.62 -14.27 -32.51
C HIS A 391 -4.97 -14.99 -32.51
N THR A 392 -5.44 -15.41 -33.68
CA THR A 392 -6.71 -16.16 -33.80
C THR A 392 -6.49 -17.61 -33.40
N LEU A 393 -7.19 -18.04 -32.37
CA LEU A 393 -7.12 -19.41 -31.86
C LEU A 393 -7.87 -20.37 -32.76
N THR A 394 -7.27 -21.53 -33.04
CA THR A 394 -7.97 -22.69 -33.64
C THR A 394 -8.46 -23.69 -32.59
N THR A 395 -7.87 -23.66 -31.39
CA THR A 395 -8.16 -24.53 -30.24
C THR A 395 -8.03 -23.72 -28.95
N THR A 396 -8.59 -24.24 -27.84
CA THR A 396 -8.39 -23.63 -26.51
C THR A 396 -6.96 -23.86 -26.04
N LEU A 397 -6.29 -22.81 -25.57
CA LEU A 397 -4.95 -22.91 -25.00
C LEU A 397 -5.03 -23.59 -23.63
N THR A 398 -4.28 -24.66 -23.45
CA THR A 398 -4.28 -25.47 -22.24
C THR A 398 -2.94 -25.32 -21.54
N ILE A 399 -2.99 -24.94 -20.27
CA ILE A 399 -1.84 -24.90 -19.37
C ILE A 399 -2.06 -26.01 -18.35
N ALA A 400 -1.29 -27.08 -18.49
CA ALA A 400 -1.53 -28.35 -17.82
C ALA A 400 -0.22 -29.08 -17.54
N ASP A 401 0.78 -28.37 -17.03
CA ASP A 401 2.03 -28.93 -16.55
C ASP A 401 1.76 -30.11 -15.60
N ILE A 402 2.00 -31.31 -16.13
CA ILE A 402 1.73 -32.56 -15.45
C ILE A 402 2.69 -32.72 -14.25
N ALA A 403 3.86 -32.07 -14.29
CA ALA A 403 4.89 -32.19 -13.26
C ALA A 403 4.72 -31.20 -12.09
N GLU A 404 3.86 -30.18 -12.23
CA GLU A 404 3.65 -29.12 -11.22
C GLU A 404 4.95 -28.39 -10.84
N THR A 405 5.85 -28.24 -11.80
CA THR A 405 7.16 -27.59 -11.62
C THR A 405 7.25 -26.23 -12.29
N VAL A 406 6.32 -25.91 -13.19
CA VAL A 406 6.43 -24.82 -14.15
C VAL A 406 5.78 -23.53 -13.68
N ASP A 407 6.60 -22.50 -13.54
CA ASP A 407 6.17 -21.11 -13.45
C ASP A 407 6.08 -20.53 -14.87
N ILE A 408 4.86 -20.26 -15.34
CA ILE A 408 4.61 -19.73 -16.69
C ILE A 408 4.08 -18.30 -16.65
N ILE A 409 4.65 -17.43 -17.49
CA ILE A 409 4.16 -16.07 -17.69
C ILE A 409 3.78 -15.91 -19.16
N ILE A 410 2.51 -15.69 -19.45
CA ILE A 410 2.04 -15.33 -20.79
C ILE A 410 1.73 -13.84 -20.78
N ARG A 411 2.47 -13.08 -21.60
CA ARG A 411 2.30 -11.63 -21.66
C ARG A 411 2.24 -11.09 -23.08
N GLY A 412 1.47 -10.03 -23.28
CA GLY A 412 1.44 -9.28 -24.53
C GLY A 412 1.89 -7.82 -24.37
N SER A 413 1.51 -7.01 -25.35
CA SER A 413 1.69 -5.56 -25.42
C SER A 413 0.37 -4.81 -25.15
N TYR A 414 -0.36 -5.25 -24.13
CA TYR A 414 -1.69 -4.77 -23.73
C TYR A 414 -2.68 -4.85 -24.90
N ASN A 415 -3.40 -3.76 -25.20
CA ASN A 415 -4.38 -3.71 -26.29
C ASN A 415 -3.79 -3.96 -27.70
N ALA A 416 -2.45 -3.90 -27.86
CA ALA A 416 -1.82 -4.20 -29.14
C ALA A 416 -1.69 -5.70 -29.42
N THR A 417 -1.75 -6.55 -28.39
CA THR A 417 -1.79 -8.01 -28.52
C THR A 417 -3.22 -8.49 -28.28
N ILE A 418 -3.85 -9.03 -29.31
CA ILE A 418 -5.24 -9.49 -29.28
C ILE A 418 -5.25 -11.01 -29.43
N ILE A 419 -5.83 -11.72 -28.48
CA ILE A 419 -6.16 -13.15 -28.62
C ILE A 419 -7.61 -13.22 -29.06
N ASP A 420 -7.84 -13.65 -30.29
CA ASP A 420 -9.18 -13.84 -30.83
C ASP A 420 -9.61 -15.29 -30.61
N CYS A 421 -10.71 -15.52 -29.91
CA CYS A 421 -11.21 -16.87 -29.64
C CYS A 421 -11.51 -17.67 -30.92
N GLY A 422 -11.81 -17.03 -32.05
CA GLY A 422 -12.05 -17.67 -33.35
C GLY A 422 -13.26 -18.61 -33.40
N GLY A 423 -14.24 -18.41 -32.51
CA GLY A 423 -15.43 -19.24 -32.33
C GLY A 423 -15.89 -19.35 -30.87
N ASP A 424 -16.92 -20.18 -30.63
CA ASP A 424 -17.50 -20.41 -29.29
C ASP A 424 -16.62 -21.29 -28.38
N ARG A 425 -15.44 -20.79 -28.01
CA ARG A 425 -14.42 -21.51 -27.24
C ARG A 425 -13.77 -20.65 -26.16
N SER A 426 -13.21 -21.33 -25.15
CA SER A 426 -12.38 -20.67 -24.14
C SER A 426 -11.04 -20.28 -24.78
N ALA A 427 -10.49 -19.13 -24.40
CA ALA A 427 -9.13 -18.74 -24.77
C ALA A 427 -8.11 -19.54 -23.97
N PHE A 428 -8.26 -19.58 -22.64
CA PHE A 428 -7.35 -20.26 -21.73
C PHE A 428 -8.07 -21.28 -20.85
N ASN A 429 -7.43 -22.42 -20.63
CA ASN A 429 -7.81 -23.44 -19.68
C ASN A 429 -6.61 -23.81 -18.80
N ILE A 430 -6.58 -23.29 -17.57
CA ILE A 430 -5.49 -23.49 -16.61
C ILE A 430 -5.92 -24.57 -15.62
N THR A 431 -5.24 -25.71 -15.61
CA THR A 431 -5.66 -26.88 -14.81
C THR A 431 -4.60 -27.43 -13.88
N LYS A 432 -3.32 -27.31 -14.26
CA LYS A 432 -2.17 -27.74 -13.45
C LYS A 432 -1.00 -26.83 -13.78
N ALA A 433 -0.71 -25.88 -12.90
CA ALA A 433 0.42 -24.98 -13.05
C ALA A 433 0.94 -24.67 -11.67
N LYS A 434 2.26 -24.71 -11.45
CA LYS A 434 2.85 -24.29 -10.18
C LYS A 434 2.60 -22.79 -9.92
N SER A 435 2.72 -22.00 -10.97
CA SER A 435 2.24 -20.62 -11.02
C SER A 435 1.93 -20.25 -12.46
N CYS A 436 0.84 -19.52 -12.70
CA CYS A 436 0.51 -18.98 -14.01
C CYS A 436 0.19 -17.49 -13.92
N ILE A 437 0.82 -16.67 -14.76
CA ILE A 437 0.54 -15.25 -14.85
C ILE A 437 0.12 -14.91 -16.28
N LEU A 438 -1.12 -14.46 -16.46
CA LEU A 438 -1.62 -13.88 -17.69
C LEU A 438 -1.60 -12.35 -17.56
N LYS A 439 -0.88 -11.63 -18.42
CA LYS A 439 -0.84 -10.17 -18.31
C LYS A 439 -0.68 -9.37 -19.59
N ASN A 440 -1.13 -8.12 -19.55
CA ASN A 440 -0.94 -7.14 -20.62
C ASN A 440 -1.41 -7.67 -21.98
N LEU A 441 -2.67 -8.08 -22.10
CA LEU A 441 -3.22 -8.52 -23.38
C LEU A 441 -4.72 -8.22 -23.48
N LYS A 442 -5.25 -8.20 -24.70
CA LYS A 442 -6.69 -8.18 -24.97
C LYS A 442 -7.14 -9.57 -25.42
N ILE A 443 -8.30 -10.02 -24.96
CA ILE A 443 -9.01 -11.20 -25.47
C ILE A 443 -10.28 -10.70 -26.15
N ASP A 444 -10.43 -11.03 -27.43
CA ASP A 444 -11.64 -10.81 -28.19
C ASP A 444 -12.52 -12.06 -28.10
N ALA A 445 -13.66 -11.91 -27.42
CA ALA A 445 -14.63 -12.95 -27.16
C ALA A 445 -15.96 -12.66 -27.88
N SER A 446 -15.95 -11.84 -28.94
CA SER A 446 -17.15 -11.52 -29.71
C SER A 446 -17.82 -12.75 -30.35
N ASP A 447 -17.06 -13.83 -30.55
CA ASP A 447 -17.54 -15.07 -31.16
C ASP A 447 -18.21 -16.04 -30.16
N ILE A 448 -18.28 -15.69 -28.87
CA ILE A 448 -18.88 -16.55 -27.85
C ILE A 448 -20.40 -16.60 -28.01
N THR A 449 -20.94 -17.79 -28.29
CA THR A 449 -22.38 -18.01 -28.46
C THR A 449 -23.04 -18.69 -27.26
N THR A 450 -22.26 -19.32 -26.38
CA THR A 450 -22.75 -19.96 -25.17
C THR A 450 -22.76 -18.99 -23.98
N ILE A 451 -23.93 -18.77 -23.36
CA ILE A 451 -24.12 -17.79 -22.27
C ILE A 451 -23.10 -17.97 -21.13
N ALA A 452 -22.87 -19.21 -20.70
CA ALA A 452 -22.03 -19.56 -19.55
C ALA A 452 -20.67 -20.16 -19.97
N LYS A 453 -20.12 -19.73 -21.11
CA LYS A 453 -18.80 -20.20 -21.55
C LYS A 453 -17.69 -19.47 -20.80
N PRO A 454 -16.80 -20.15 -20.06
CA PRO A 454 -15.65 -19.50 -19.47
C PRO A 454 -14.67 -19.09 -20.57
N ILE A 455 -14.27 -17.81 -20.63
CA ILE A 455 -13.29 -17.32 -21.61
C ILE A 455 -11.87 -17.61 -21.09
N ILE A 456 -11.61 -17.26 -19.83
CA ILE A 456 -10.47 -17.74 -19.04
C ILE A 456 -11.02 -18.71 -17.99
N ASN A 457 -10.72 -20.01 -18.14
CA ASN A 457 -11.10 -21.04 -17.18
C ASN A 457 -9.92 -21.36 -16.24
N ILE A 458 -10.06 -21.06 -14.96
CA ILE A 458 -9.05 -21.31 -13.92
C ILE A 458 -9.57 -22.44 -13.03
N ASN A 459 -9.17 -23.67 -13.34
CA ASN A 459 -9.50 -24.87 -12.58
C ASN A 459 -8.20 -25.57 -12.16
N GLU A 460 -7.28 -24.82 -11.57
CA GLU A 460 -6.01 -25.32 -11.05
C GLU A 460 -6.28 -26.22 -9.84
N VAL A 461 -6.05 -27.53 -10.01
CA VAL A 461 -6.53 -28.55 -9.06
C VAL A 461 -5.76 -28.61 -7.75
N ASN A 462 -4.61 -27.95 -7.67
CA ASN A 462 -3.73 -27.93 -6.50
C ASN A 462 -3.82 -26.62 -5.70
N ASN A 463 -4.67 -25.68 -6.13
CA ASN A 463 -4.79 -24.34 -5.56
C ASN A 463 -3.48 -23.54 -5.62
N ASN A 464 -2.70 -23.79 -6.66
CA ASN A 464 -1.51 -23.01 -6.96
C ASN A 464 -1.89 -21.60 -7.44
N ARG A 465 -0.96 -20.67 -7.29
CA ARG A 465 -1.20 -19.25 -7.55
C ARG A 465 -1.43 -19.00 -9.04
N VAL A 466 -2.57 -18.40 -9.38
CA VAL A 466 -2.85 -17.91 -10.74
C VAL A 466 -3.15 -16.42 -10.68
N ILE A 467 -2.49 -15.64 -11.52
CA ILE A 467 -2.66 -14.19 -11.60
C ILE A 467 -3.17 -13.81 -12.99
N VAL A 468 -4.27 -13.07 -13.03
CA VAL A 468 -4.76 -12.39 -14.23
C VAL A 468 -4.63 -10.89 -14.00
N GLU A 469 -3.69 -10.25 -14.71
CA GLU A 469 -3.32 -8.85 -14.47
C GLU A 469 -3.36 -8.01 -15.74
N ASN A 470 -4.08 -6.88 -15.71
CA ASN A 470 -4.10 -5.96 -16.85
C ASN A 470 -4.52 -6.65 -18.17
N VAL A 471 -5.58 -7.46 -18.08
CA VAL A 471 -6.18 -8.19 -19.21
C VAL A 471 -7.54 -7.59 -19.54
N ASN A 472 -7.77 -7.32 -20.83
CA ASN A 472 -9.03 -6.77 -21.33
C ASN A 472 -9.81 -7.86 -22.07
N VAL A 473 -10.95 -8.30 -21.53
CA VAL A 473 -11.85 -9.25 -22.19
C VAL A 473 -13.05 -8.49 -22.74
N VAL A 474 -13.27 -8.57 -24.04
CA VAL A 474 -14.35 -7.86 -24.74
C VAL A 474 -15.23 -8.87 -25.46
N GLY A 475 -16.50 -8.95 -25.08
CA GLY A 475 -17.51 -9.71 -25.82
C GLY A 475 -18.23 -8.85 -26.86
N ASP A 476 -19.46 -9.25 -27.22
CA ASP A 476 -20.30 -8.58 -28.20
C ASP A 476 -21.63 -8.08 -27.61
N ALA A 477 -22.50 -7.54 -28.47
CA ALA A 477 -23.80 -7.03 -28.05
C ALA A 477 -24.74 -8.10 -27.44
N ASP A 478 -24.51 -9.38 -27.72
CA ASP A 478 -25.25 -10.49 -27.11
C ASP A 478 -24.81 -10.78 -25.67
N LYS A 479 -23.64 -10.27 -25.25
CA LYS A 479 -23.13 -10.28 -23.87
C LYS A 479 -23.08 -11.68 -23.26
N LYS A 480 -22.44 -12.61 -23.96
CA LYS A 480 -22.31 -14.01 -23.55
C LYS A 480 -20.93 -14.28 -22.94
N GLY A 481 -20.79 -15.43 -22.30
CA GLY A 481 -19.56 -15.89 -21.67
C GLY A 481 -19.26 -15.25 -20.32
N TRP A 482 -18.46 -15.94 -19.51
CA TRP A 482 -17.87 -15.41 -18.29
C TRP A 482 -16.42 -15.06 -18.59
N ALA A 483 -16.02 -13.80 -18.41
CA ALA A 483 -14.67 -13.37 -18.78
C ALA A 483 -13.60 -14.16 -18.00
N VAL A 484 -13.77 -14.29 -16.68
CA VAL A 484 -12.96 -15.19 -15.86
C VAL A 484 -13.86 -16.11 -15.03
N TYR A 485 -13.64 -17.41 -15.15
CA TYR A 485 -14.28 -18.44 -14.32
C TYR A 485 -13.25 -19.10 -13.41
N VAL A 486 -13.48 -19.02 -12.10
CA VAL A 486 -12.51 -19.42 -11.08
C VAL A 486 -13.06 -20.55 -10.22
N LEU A 487 -12.36 -21.68 -10.22
CA LEU A 487 -12.64 -22.87 -9.40
C LEU A 487 -11.48 -23.23 -8.46
N SER A 488 -10.41 -22.44 -8.46
CA SER A 488 -9.19 -22.66 -7.70
C SER A 488 -8.98 -21.56 -6.66
N ASN A 489 -8.47 -21.90 -5.49
CA ASN A 489 -8.14 -20.92 -4.45
C ASN A 489 -6.83 -20.18 -4.78
N SER A 490 -6.47 -19.15 -4.00
CA SER A 490 -5.22 -18.39 -4.18
C SER A 490 -5.10 -17.69 -5.54
N VAL A 491 -6.23 -17.32 -6.14
CA VAL A 491 -6.28 -16.62 -7.44
C VAL A 491 -6.31 -15.11 -7.22
N GLU A 492 -5.52 -14.40 -8.02
CA GLU A 492 -5.47 -12.94 -8.06
C GLU A 492 -5.98 -12.43 -9.40
N ILE A 493 -7.01 -11.58 -9.39
CA ILE A 493 -7.50 -10.89 -10.59
C ILE A 493 -7.38 -9.39 -10.34
N LYS A 494 -6.52 -8.71 -11.10
CA LYS A 494 -6.21 -7.30 -10.87
C LYS A 494 -6.08 -6.44 -12.12
N SER A 495 -6.57 -5.21 -12.02
CA SER A 495 -6.44 -4.20 -13.10
C SER A 495 -7.02 -4.64 -14.45
N CYS A 496 -8.01 -5.52 -14.46
CA CYS A 496 -8.62 -6.05 -15.68
C CYS A 496 -9.86 -5.25 -16.11
N ILE A 497 -10.20 -5.32 -17.40
CA ILE A 497 -11.44 -4.77 -17.96
C ILE A 497 -12.27 -5.90 -18.57
N PHE A 498 -13.53 -6.00 -18.16
CA PHE A 498 -14.50 -6.94 -18.68
C PHE A 498 -15.68 -6.16 -19.29
N ASP A 499 -15.82 -6.21 -20.60
CA ASP A 499 -16.79 -5.41 -21.36
C ASP A 499 -17.70 -6.32 -22.18
N GLN A 500 -19.01 -6.09 -22.13
CA GLN A 500 -19.98 -6.80 -22.98
C GLN A 500 -19.92 -8.33 -22.84
N VAL A 501 -19.84 -8.83 -21.61
CA VAL A 501 -19.87 -10.27 -21.27
C VAL A 501 -21.06 -10.62 -20.37
N SER A 502 -21.32 -11.89 -20.14
CA SER A 502 -22.39 -12.30 -19.22
C SER A 502 -22.04 -11.98 -17.76
N ALA A 503 -20.80 -12.28 -17.37
CA ALA A 503 -20.21 -11.89 -16.09
C ALA A 503 -18.74 -11.55 -16.28
N GLY A 504 -18.23 -10.54 -15.58
CA GLY A 504 -16.80 -10.23 -15.56
C GLY A 504 -16.01 -11.31 -14.82
N VAL A 505 -16.42 -11.62 -13.59
CA VAL A 505 -15.86 -12.74 -12.81
C VAL A 505 -16.98 -13.63 -12.31
N TYR A 506 -16.87 -14.92 -12.55
CA TYR A 506 -17.64 -15.96 -11.88
C TYR A 506 -16.68 -16.79 -11.03
N MET A 507 -16.88 -16.89 -9.72
CA MET A 507 -15.96 -17.58 -8.82
C MET A 507 -16.66 -18.52 -7.84
N VAL A 508 -16.11 -19.73 -7.69
CA VAL A 508 -16.49 -20.78 -6.73
C VAL A 508 -15.23 -21.24 -5.98
N ALA A 509 -14.49 -20.27 -5.44
CA ALA A 509 -13.20 -20.49 -4.80
C ALA A 509 -13.01 -19.59 -3.58
N ASN A 510 -12.06 -19.95 -2.72
CA ASN A 510 -11.74 -19.27 -1.47
C ASN A 510 -10.35 -18.63 -1.53
N ASP A 511 -10.03 -17.81 -0.54
CA ASP A 511 -8.68 -17.23 -0.35
C ASP A 511 -8.18 -16.48 -1.62
N CYS A 512 -9.09 -15.81 -2.33
CA CYS A 512 -8.80 -15.09 -3.58
C CYS A 512 -8.77 -13.57 -3.36
N LEU A 513 -8.04 -12.87 -4.24
CA LEU A 513 -7.96 -11.41 -4.28
C LEU A 513 -8.48 -10.89 -5.62
N ILE A 514 -9.54 -10.08 -5.56
CA ILE A 514 -10.15 -9.45 -6.74
C ILE A 514 -10.04 -7.94 -6.55
N THR A 515 -9.17 -7.26 -7.29
CA THR A 515 -8.90 -5.83 -7.04
C THR A 515 -8.70 -4.95 -8.28
N ASP A 516 -9.08 -3.67 -8.19
CA ASP A 516 -8.84 -2.66 -9.23
C ASP A 516 -9.40 -3.03 -10.62
N ASN A 517 -10.47 -3.86 -10.69
CA ASN A 517 -11.05 -4.30 -11.96
C ASN A 517 -12.26 -3.44 -12.38
N LEU A 518 -12.56 -3.42 -13.67
CA LEU A 518 -13.78 -2.81 -14.24
C LEU A 518 -14.60 -3.87 -14.99
N ALA A 519 -15.79 -4.21 -14.49
CA ALA A 519 -16.79 -4.94 -15.24
C ALA A 519 -17.93 -4.00 -15.65
N LYS A 520 -18.18 -3.89 -16.95
CA LYS A 520 -19.23 -2.99 -17.48
C LYS A 520 -20.06 -3.62 -18.58
N ASP A 521 -21.29 -3.12 -18.69
CA ASP A 521 -22.24 -3.47 -19.74
C ASP A 521 -22.49 -4.99 -19.82
N THR A 522 -22.52 -5.66 -18.67
CA THR A 522 -22.76 -7.12 -18.60
C THR A 522 -24.24 -7.46 -18.79
N SER A 523 -24.57 -8.69 -19.22
CA SER A 523 -25.98 -9.13 -19.29
C SER A 523 -26.47 -9.79 -18.01
N GLY A 524 -25.55 -10.29 -17.18
CA GLY A 524 -25.82 -10.84 -15.86
C GLY A 524 -25.15 -10.02 -14.76
N ASN A 525 -24.77 -10.70 -13.68
CA ASN A 525 -24.05 -10.11 -12.56
C ASN A 525 -22.63 -9.74 -13.01
N ALA A 526 -22.20 -8.51 -12.75
CA ALA A 526 -20.89 -8.05 -13.18
C ALA A 526 -19.77 -8.83 -12.48
N TYR A 527 -19.92 -9.05 -11.17
CA TYR A 527 -19.13 -10.01 -10.39
C TYR A 527 -20.07 -10.98 -9.69
N TYR A 528 -19.87 -12.28 -9.91
CA TYR A 528 -20.68 -13.34 -9.31
C TYR A 528 -19.83 -14.32 -8.51
N PHE A 529 -20.09 -14.36 -7.23
CA PHE A 529 -19.37 -15.14 -6.25
C PHE A 529 -20.31 -16.18 -5.66
N ASN A 530 -19.99 -17.47 -5.81
CA ASN A 530 -20.85 -18.56 -5.40
C ASN A 530 -20.12 -19.46 -4.39
N GLY A 531 -20.51 -19.38 -3.12
CA GLY A 531 -19.94 -20.20 -2.04
C GLY A 531 -18.49 -19.86 -1.68
N ILE A 532 -18.11 -18.58 -1.76
CA ILE A 532 -16.72 -18.13 -1.51
C ILE A 532 -16.48 -17.79 -0.03
N ASN A 533 -15.24 -17.98 0.44
CA ASN A 533 -14.80 -17.63 1.78
C ASN A 533 -13.41 -17.01 1.80
N ASN A 534 -13.14 -16.16 2.80
CA ASN A 534 -11.85 -15.52 3.04
C ASN A 534 -11.31 -14.73 1.82
N CYS A 535 -12.20 -14.22 0.97
CA CYS A 535 -11.79 -13.45 -0.20
C CYS A 535 -11.77 -11.96 0.10
N ILE A 536 -10.86 -11.24 -0.58
CA ILE A 536 -10.80 -9.78 -0.57
C ILE A 536 -11.25 -9.27 -1.94
N ILE A 537 -12.33 -8.50 -1.93
CA ILE A 537 -12.92 -7.87 -3.12
C ILE A 537 -12.82 -6.36 -2.91
N SER A 538 -11.85 -5.71 -3.56
CA SER A 538 -11.50 -4.32 -3.27
C SER A 538 -11.34 -3.43 -4.50
N ASN A 539 -11.71 -2.15 -4.42
CA ASN A 539 -11.48 -1.16 -5.49
C ASN A 539 -12.02 -1.54 -6.89
N ASN A 540 -13.01 -2.43 -6.99
CA ASN A 540 -13.57 -2.83 -8.27
C ASN A 540 -14.73 -1.91 -8.67
N ILE A 541 -15.00 -1.81 -9.97
CA ILE A 541 -16.11 -1.05 -10.54
C ILE A 541 -17.04 -2.01 -11.29
N ALA A 542 -18.30 -2.06 -10.87
CA ALA A 542 -19.37 -2.79 -11.53
C ALA A 542 -20.43 -1.82 -12.07
N LYS A 543 -20.59 -1.77 -13.40
CA LYS A 543 -21.49 -0.79 -14.05
C LYS A 543 -22.41 -1.39 -15.10
N ASN A 544 -23.66 -0.96 -15.16
CA ASN A 544 -24.63 -1.33 -16.20
C ASN A 544 -24.83 -2.86 -16.34
N GLY A 545 -24.73 -3.60 -15.24
CA GLY A 545 -25.07 -5.04 -15.17
C GLY A 545 -26.44 -5.28 -14.54
N VAL A 546 -26.74 -6.53 -14.20
CA VAL A 546 -27.94 -6.88 -13.42
C VAL A 546 -27.70 -6.54 -11.95
N ILE A 547 -26.83 -7.29 -11.27
CA ILE A 547 -26.29 -6.96 -9.95
C ILE A 547 -24.82 -6.57 -10.13
N GLY A 548 -24.36 -5.56 -9.38
CA GLY A 548 -22.95 -5.17 -9.40
C GLY A 548 -22.05 -6.28 -8.83
N PHE A 549 -22.21 -6.57 -7.54
CA PHE A 549 -21.49 -7.64 -6.84
C PHE A 549 -22.47 -8.60 -6.18
N ALA A 550 -22.64 -9.79 -6.77
CA ALA A 550 -23.55 -10.81 -6.28
C ALA A 550 -22.79 -11.91 -5.55
N PHE A 551 -23.17 -12.19 -4.31
CA PHE A 551 -22.65 -13.27 -3.49
C PHE A 551 -23.81 -14.23 -3.18
N ALA A 552 -23.70 -15.47 -3.62
CA ALA A 552 -24.73 -16.48 -3.48
C ALA A 552 -24.19 -17.75 -2.82
N THR A 553 -25.08 -18.46 -2.13
CA THR A 553 -24.84 -19.71 -1.41
C THR A 553 -23.85 -19.57 -0.24
N SER A 554 -23.84 -20.57 0.65
CA SER A 554 -23.22 -20.57 1.99
C SER A 554 -21.72 -20.25 1.99
N GLY A 555 -21.37 -18.97 1.89
CA GLY A 555 -20.03 -18.43 2.05
C GLY A 555 -19.95 -17.46 3.24
N GLY A 556 -18.74 -17.02 3.58
CA GLY A 556 -18.53 -16.05 4.65
C GLY A 556 -17.09 -15.61 4.84
N SER A 557 -16.84 -14.76 5.84
CA SER A 557 -15.50 -14.21 6.13
C SER A 557 -14.90 -13.42 4.96
N ASN A 558 -15.72 -12.81 4.11
CA ASN A 558 -15.26 -12.03 2.97
C ASN A 558 -15.11 -10.55 3.34
N ILE A 559 -14.16 -9.86 2.72
CA ILE A 559 -13.98 -8.40 2.85
C ILE A 559 -14.32 -7.75 1.52
N ILE A 560 -15.38 -6.93 1.52
CA ILE A 560 -15.87 -6.20 0.36
C ILE A 560 -15.66 -4.72 0.65
N ASN A 561 -14.62 -4.11 0.06
CA ASN A 561 -14.28 -2.72 0.38
C ASN A 561 -13.96 -1.80 -0.80
N THR A 562 -14.34 -0.53 -0.67
CA THR A 562 -13.97 0.52 -1.64
C THR A 562 -14.42 0.23 -3.08
N ASN A 563 -15.42 -0.63 -3.28
CA ASN A 563 -15.95 -0.94 -4.60
C ASN A 563 -17.01 0.09 -5.02
N ILE A 564 -17.20 0.25 -6.33
CA ILE A 564 -18.23 1.11 -6.92
C ILE A 564 -19.22 0.24 -7.69
N ALA A 565 -20.48 0.21 -7.26
CA ALA A 565 -21.59 -0.41 -7.98
C ALA A 565 -22.53 0.69 -8.50
N HIS A 566 -22.62 0.87 -9.82
CA HIS A 566 -23.35 2.00 -10.42
C HIS A 566 -24.26 1.57 -11.56
N SER A 567 -25.52 2.01 -11.54
CA SER A 567 -26.47 1.84 -12.65
C SER A 567 -26.72 0.37 -12.99
N ASN A 568 -26.67 -0.51 -12.00
CA ASN A 568 -27.09 -1.89 -12.19
C ASN A 568 -28.63 -1.95 -12.11
N SER A 569 -29.25 -2.82 -12.90
CA SER A 569 -30.72 -2.89 -13.00
C SER A 569 -31.39 -3.52 -11.77
N ASP A 570 -30.59 -4.10 -10.88
CA ASP A 570 -30.96 -4.68 -9.60
C ASP A 570 -30.04 -4.09 -8.50
N SER A 571 -29.72 -4.81 -7.43
CA SER A 571 -28.89 -4.27 -6.34
C SER A 571 -27.43 -3.96 -6.72
N GLY A 572 -26.83 -3.00 -6.02
CA GLY A 572 -25.40 -2.69 -6.15
C GLY A 572 -24.51 -3.82 -5.61
N ILE A 573 -24.73 -4.19 -4.35
CA ILE A 573 -24.13 -5.37 -3.70
C ILE A 573 -25.26 -6.24 -3.17
N SER A 574 -25.25 -7.55 -3.43
CA SER A 574 -26.28 -8.49 -2.95
C SER A 574 -25.65 -9.72 -2.32
N PHE A 575 -26.06 -10.04 -1.09
CA PHE A 575 -25.72 -11.27 -0.38
C PHE A 575 -26.94 -12.20 -0.31
N GLN A 576 -26.72 -13.49 -0.56
CA GLN A 576 -27.75 -14.54 -0.47
C GLN A 576 -27.16 -15.78 0.21
N ASN A 577 -27.52 -16.01 1.48
CA ASN A 577 -26.91 -17.01 2.37
C ASN A 577 -25.41 -16.76 2.64
N VAL A 578 -25.00 -15.52 2.91
CA VAL A 578 -23.60 -15.15 3.15
C VAL A 578 -23.44 -14.54 4.53
N SER A 579 -22.57 -15.10 5.36
CA SER A 579 -22.42 -14.71 6.77
C SER A 579 -21.02 -14.20 7.10
N ASP A 580 -20.85 -13.62 8.29
CA ASP A 580 -19.54 -13.32 8.89
C ASP A 580 -18.62 -12.44 8.00
N SER A 581 -19.20 -11.62 7.11
CA SER A 581 -18.46 -10.82 6.14
C SER A 581 -18.53 -9.31 6.44
N ILE A 582 -17.59 -8.54 5.90
CA ILE A 582 -17.47 -7.10 6.12
C ILE A 582 -17.70 -6.36 4.79
N ILE A 583 -18.70 -5.48 4.76
CA ILE A 583 -19.00 -4.59 3.63
C ILE A 583 -18.68 -3.15 4.06
N THR A 584 -17.56 -2.61 3.57
CA THR A 584 -17.07 -1.30 4.03
C THR A 584 -16.61 -0.32 2.96
N ASN A 585 -16.89 0.97 3.13
CA ASN A 585 -16.40 2.04 2.24
C ASN A 585 -16.80 1.89 0.76
N ASN A 586 -17.85 1.14 0.44
CA ASN A 586 -18.32 0.97 -0.93
C ASN A 586 -19.24 2.11 -1.35
N GLN A 587 -19.32 2.38 -2.65
CA GLN A 587 -20.24 3.33 -3.26
C GLN A 587 -21.27 2.60 -4.11
N CYS A 588 -22.54 2.58 -3.69
CA CYS A 588 -23.64 1.99 -4.44
C CYS A 588 -24.60 3.10 -4.90
N VAL A 589 -24.57 3.42 -6.20
CA VAL A 589 -25.24 4.58 -6.80
C VAL A 589 -26.21 4.17 -7.91
N SER A 590 -27.44 4.68 -7.86
CA SER A 590 -28.41 4.49 -8.95
C SER A 590 -28.66 3.02 -9.31
N ASN A 591 -28.69 2.15 -8.31
CA ASN A 591 -29.10 0.76 -8.44
C ASN A 591 -30.58 0.61 -8.00
N THR A 592 -31.12 -0.61 -7.97
CA THR A 592 -32.42 -0.87 -7.31
C THR A 592 -32.26 -0.71 -5.80
N GLU A 593 -31.54 -1.62 -5.15
CA GLU A 593 -31.04 -1.44 -3.78
C GLU A 593 -29.57 -1.03 -3.81
N GLY A 594 -29.13 -0.26 -2.82
CA GLY A 594 -27.69 -0.05 -2.62
C GLY A 594 -27.00 -1.36 -2.23
N ILE A 595 -27.36 -1.89 -1.05
CA ILE A 595 -26.89 -3.16 -0.50
C ILE A 595 -28.10 -4.02 -0.10
N LEU A 596 -28.14 -5.26 -0.57
CA LEU A 596 -29.19 -6.24 -0.26
C LEU A 596 -28.63 -7.42 0.52
N LEU A 597 -29.22 -7.72 1.68
CA LEU A 597 -29.00 -8.93 2.46
C LEU A 597 -30.25 -9.82 2.38
N GLY A 598 -30.08 -10.95 1.70
CA GLY A 598 -31.07 -12.01 1.54
C GLY A 598 -31.31 -12.82 2.82
N ALA A 599 -32.01 -13.94 2.67
CA ALA A 599 -32.18 -14.90 3.77
C ALA A 599 -30.85 -15.50 4.24
N ASN A 600 -30.74 -15.80 5.54
CA ASN A 600 -29.60 -16.48 6.17
C ASN A 600 -28.25 -15.78 5.94
N CYS A 601 -28.26 -14.44 5.89
CA CYS A 601 -27.04 -13.64 5.80
C CYS A 601 -26.71 -13.11 7.19
N ASP A 602 -25.98 -13.85 8.00
CA ASP A 602 -25.90 -13.58 9.43
C ASP A 602 -24.56 -12.97 9.85
N ARG A 603 -24.53 -12.18 10.93
CA ARG A 603 -23.28 -11.65 11.52
C ARG A 603 -22.40 -10.86 10.55
N ASN A 604 -22.99 -10.18 9.58
CA ASN A 604 -22.26 -9.30 8.66
C ASN A 604 -22.12 -7.89 9.26
N ILE A 605 -21.03 -7.20 8.90
CA ILE A 605 -20.77 -5.81 9.31
C ILE A 605 -20.88 -4.90 8.08
N ILE A 606 -21.79 -3.92 8.12
CA ILE A 606 -22.03 -2.98 7.02
C ILE A 606 -21.77 -1.55 7.51
N GLN A 607 -20.66 -0.93 7.10
CA GLN A 607 -20.27 0.41 7.58
C GLN A 607 -19.46 1.22 6.58
N GLY A 608 -19.42 2.54 6.71
CA GLY A 608 -18.65 3.45 5.86
C GLY A 608 -19.13 3.56 4.41
N ASN A 609 -20.23 2.91 4.03
CA ASN A 609 -20.68 2.88 2.63
C ASN A 609 -21.45 4.16 2.26
N ARG A 610 -21.34 4.59 1.00
CA ARG A 610 -22.14 5.67 0.39
C ARG A 610 -23.22 5.06 -0.51
N LEU A 611 -24.47 5.28 -0.16
CA LEU A 611 -25.65 4.69 -0.80
C LEU A 611 -26.55 5.81 -1.32
N ASP A 612 -26.49 6.05 -2.62
CA ASP A 612 -26.98 7.28 -3.24
C ASP A 612 -27.93 7.02 -4.42
N SER A 613 -29.09 7.66 -4.40
CA SER A 613 -30.04 7.70 -5.51
C SER A 613 -30.48 6.31 -5.99
N ASN A 614 -30.56 5.33 -5.10
CA ASN A 614 -31.06 4.00 -5.42
C ASN A 614 -32.60 4.05 -5.54
N SER A 615 -33.16 3.28 -6.48
CA SER A 615 -34.59 3.34 -6.82
C SER A 615 -35.50 2.62 -5.81
N ASN A 616 -34.92 1.94 -4.84
CA ASN A 616 -35.59 1.35 -3.68
C ASN A 616 -34.87 1.76 -2.37
N ASP A 617 -34.38 0.80 -1.59
CA ASP A 617 -33.77 1.03 -0.29
C ASP A 617 -32.23 1.23 -0.40
N GLY A 618 -31.64 2.01 0.51
CA GLY A 618 -30.19 2.11 0.63
C GLY A 618 -29.57 0.76 1.07
N ILE A 619 -29.97 0.28 2.25
CA ILE A 619 -29.70 -1.08 2.74
C ILE A 619 -31.04 -1.81 2.92
N GLN A 620 -31.16 -3.00 2.36
CA GLN A 620 -32.33 -3.87 2.56
C GLN A 620 -31.92 -5.20 3.20
N ILE A 621 -32.50 -5.55 4.34
CA ILE A 621 -32.45 -6.89 4.93
C ILE A 621 -33.85 -7.52 4.78
N THR A 622 -33.94 -8.64 4.07
CA THR A 622 -35.23 -9.10 3.52
C THR A 622 -36.04 -10.07 4.40
N SER A 623 -35.40 -10.76 5.34
CA SER A 623 -36.00 -11.91 6.03
C SER A 623 -35.58 -11.97 7.49
N ALA A 624 -36.49 -12.42 8.35
CA ALA A 624 -36.21 -12.64 9.77
C ALA A 624 -35.12 -13.69 10.04
N THR A 625 -34.79 -14.50 9.04
CA THR A 625 -33.68 -15.46 9.11
C THR A 625 -32.31 -14.85 8.83
N CYS A 626 -32.24 -13.56 8.50
CA CYS A 626 -31.01 -12.80 8.39
C CYS A 626 -30.76 -12.12 9.75
N ASN A 627 -29.84 -12.66 10.54
CA ASN A 627 -29.75 -12.31 11.95
C ASN A 627 -28.38 -11.84 12.44
N ASP A 628 -28.38 -11.13 13.56
CA ASP A 628 -27.17 -10.66 14.26
C ASP A 628 -26.23 -9.80 13.39
N ASN A 629 -26.76 -9.11 12.38
CA ASN A 629 -25.97 -8.20 11.54
C ASN A 629 -25.71 -6.87 12.25
N ILE A 630 -24.60 -6.20 11.90
CA ILE A 630 -24.25 -4.89 12.45
C ILE A 630 -24.27 -3.87 11.32
N ILE A 631 -25.16 -2.89 11.41
CA ILE A 631 -25.17 -1.73 10.51
C ILE A 631 -24.52 -0.55 11.24
N GLY A 632 -23.27 -0.25 10.88
CA GLY A 632 -22.52 0.89 11.38
C GLY A 632 -22.88 2.21 10.67
N ILE A 633 -21.93 3.16 10.72
CA ILE A 633 -22.09 4.50 10.13
C ILE A 633 -22.04 4.41 8.60
N ASN A 634 -23.15 4.58 7.90
CA ASN A 634 -23.21 4.70 6.44
C ASN A 634 -23.78 6.08 6.02
N LEU A 635 -23.52 6.51 4.78
CA LEU A 635 -24.00 7.75 4.19
C LEU A 635 -25.10 7.44 3.18
N PHE A 636 -26.30 7.99 3.40
CA PHE A 636 -27.46 7.77 2.55
C PHE A 636 -27.90 9.07 1.88
N PHE A 637 -28.20 9.03 0.59
CA PHE A 637 -28.68 10.19 -0.16
C PHE A 637 -29.76 9.77 -1.15
N ASN A 638 -30.91 10.46 -1.16
CA ASN A 638 -31.93 10.35 -2.21
C ASN A 638 -32.38 8.91 -2.58
N ASN A 639 -32.30 7.95 -1.66
CA ASN A 639 -32.88 6.63 -1.89
C ASN A 639 -34.41 6.76 -1.91
N THR A 640 -35.08 6.05 -2.82
CA THR A 640 -36.49 6.34 -3.13
C THR A 640 -37.45 5.85 -2.05
N ASN A 641 -37.16 4.71 -1.40
CA ASN A 641 -38.04 4.09 -0.42
C ASN A 641 -37.58 4.37 1.03
N ASN A 642 -36.56 3.66 1.52
CA ASN A 642 -35.97 3.89 2.84
C ASN A 642 -34.45 3.93 2.76
N ASP A 643 -33.80 4.57 3.72
CA ASP A 643 -32.34 4.45 3.86
C ASP A 643 -31.96 3.05 4.33
N ILE A 644 -32.67 2.53 5.34
CA ILE A 644 -32.52 1.18 5.85
C ILE A 644 -33.91 0.54 5.99
N ASN A 645 -34.10 -0.63 5.39
CA ASN A 645 -35.27 -1.48 5.56
C ASN A 645 -34.84 -2.82 6.13
N ASP A 646 -35.09 -3.02 7.43
CA ASP A 646 -34.61 -4.19 8.17
C ASP A 646 -35.74 -5.15 8.53
N GLY A 647 -35.83 -6.24 7.77
CA GLY A 647 -36.69 -7.39 8.07
C GLY A 647 -35.98 -8.49 8.86
N GLY A 648 -34.72 -8.29 9.26
CA GLY A 648 -33.88 -9.22 10.00
C GLY A 648 -34.28 -9.37 11.47
N THR A 649 -33.54 -10.20 12.20
CA THR A 649 -33.67 -10.31 13.66
C THR A 649 -32.34 -10.02 14.35
N ASN A 650 -32.37 -9.33 15.49
CA ASN A 650 -31.17 -8.93 16.24
C ASN A 650 -30.13 -8.12 15.41
N THR A 651 -30.57 -7.41 14.37
CA THR A 651 -29.67 -6.49 13.67
C THR A 651 -29.35 -5.32 14.59
N GLU A 652 -28.08 -5.14 14.98
CA GLU A 652 -27.63 -3.96 15.71
C GLU A 652 -27.45 -2.81 14.71
N ASN A 653 -28.40 -1.88 14.70
CA ASN A 653 -28.29 -0.65 13.93
C ASN A 653 -27.63 0.43 14.82
N TYR A 654 -26.34 0.67 14.62
CA TYR A 654 -25.50 1.50 15.48
C TYR A 654 -25.99 2.95 15.60
N TYR A 655 -26.70 3.50 14.60
CA TYR A 655 -27.31 4.83 14.70
C TYR A 655 -28.58 4.85 15.56
N ALA A 656 -29.32 3.75 15.58
CA ALA A 656 -30.60 3.61 16.27
C ALA A 656 -30.39 3.25 17.74
N GLU A 657 -29.61 2.21 18.04
CA GLU A 657 -29.55 1.62 19.38
C GLU A 657 -28.68 2.42 20.37
N HIS A 658 -27.60 3.04 19.88
CA HIS A 658 -26.66 3.78 20.74
C HIS A 658 -27.12 5.21 21.06
N ALA A 659 -28.35 5.53 20.68
CA ALA A 659 -29.07 6.72 21.06
C ALA A 659 -30.35 6.38 21.86
N ILE A 660 -30.67 5.11 22.16
CA ILE A 660 -31.88 4.76 22.95
C ILE A 660 -31.65 5.05 24.44
N GLY A 661 -32.51 5.88 25.03
CA GLY A 661 -32.46 6.26 26.44
C GLY A 661 -31.60 7.49 26.72
N ILE A 662 -31.98 8.25 27.75
CA ILE A 662 -31.39 9.57 28.07
C ILE A 662 -29.88 9.51 28.43
N ALA A 663 -29.37 8.34 28.84
CA ALA A 663 -27.94 8.15 29.12
C ALA A 663 -27.08 8.09 27.84
N ASN A 664 -27.71 7.87 26.69
CA ASN A 664 -27.05 7.59 25.42
C ASN A 664 -27.16 8.76 24.43
N LYS A 665 -27.24 9.99 24.94
CA LYS A 665 -27.30 11.18 24.09
C LYS A 665 -26.10 11.26 23.15
N ARG A 666 -26.36 11.59 21.88
CA ARG A 666 -25.34 11.72 20.83
C ARG A 666 -25.45 13.07 20.14
N TRP A 667 -24.31 13.60 19.73
CA TRP A 667 -24.25 14.76 18.85
C TRP A 667 -24.25 14.27 17.40
N ILE A 668 -25.17 14.79 16.58
CA ILE A 668 -25.12 14.66 15.12
C ILE A 668 -24.89 16.03 14.50
N THR A 669 -23.94 16.08 13.58
CA THR A 669 -23.64 17.26 12.78
C THR A 669 -24.65 17.35 11.63
N LEU A 670 -25.42 18.43 11.58
CA LEU A 670 -26.43 18.73 10.56
C LEU A 670 -25.85 19.45 9.32
N GLN A 671 -24.57 19.84 9.37
CA GLN A 671 -23.87 20.52 8.27
C GLN A 671 -22.44 20.00 8.13
N LEU A 672 -22.04 19.60 6.91
CA LEU A 672 -20.65 19.30 6.56
C LEU A 672 -20.00 20.52 5.88
N GLU A 673 -18.73 20.78 6.22
CA GLU A 673 -17.92 21.86 5.69
C GLU A 673 -17.78 21.83 4.16
N GLY A 674 -17.90 23.00 3.54
CA GLY A 674 -17.56 23.25 2.14
C GLY A 674 -17.54 24.75 1.88
N VAL A 675 -16.41 25.28 1.40
CA VAL A 675 -16.27 26.69 1.01
C VAL A 675 -17.18 26.93 -0.20
N ASN A 676 -18.06 27.94 -0.15
CA ASN A 676 -18.75 28.43 -1.34
C ASN A 676 -18.81 29.94 -1.36
N ASP A 677 -18.21 30.51 -2.40
CA ASP A 677 -18.38 31.90 -2.79
C ASP A 677 -19.80 32.11 -3.33
N PHE A 678 -20.36 33.27 -3.02
CA PHE A 678 -21.78 33.62 -3.09
C PHE A 678 -22.57 33.18 -4.35
N ALA A 679 -23.84 32.80 -4.08
CA ALA A 679 -24.95 32.46 -4.98
C ALA A 679 -25.05 30.97 -5.39
N THR A 680 -26.16 30.34 -5.00
CA THR A 680 -26.59 28.94 -5.23
C THR A 680 -25.89 27.85 -4.39
N ILE A 681 -26.35 27.69 -3.15
CA ILE A 681 -26.10 26.51 -2.31
C ILE A 681 -27.28 25.55 -2.49
N ASN A 682 -27.00 24.30 -2.88
CA ASN A 682 -28.03 23.27 -3.09
C ASN A 682 -27.96 22.21 -1.98
N VAL A 683 -28.68 22.49 -0.90
CA VAL A 683 -29.18 21.55 0.13
C VAL A 683 -30.62 22.02 0.40
N ALA A 684 -31.52 21.18 0.90
CA ALA A 684 -32.93 21.53 1.20
C ALA A 684 -33.09 22.59 2.33
N THR A 685 -32.41 23.71 2.21
CA THR A 685 -32.27 24.81 3.16
C THR A 685 -32.83 26.07 2.49
N ASN A 686 -33.90 26.62 3.04
CA ASN A 686 -34.45 27.88 2.55
C ASN A 686 -33.68 29.04 3.19
N TYR A 687 -32.78 29.66 2.42
CA TYR A 687 -32.17 30.93 2.79
C TYR A 687 -33.10 32.08 2.44
N SER A 688 -33.49 32.86 3.44
CA SER A 688 -34.30 34.07 3.22
C SER A 688 -33.49 35.28 3.64
N ASN A 689 -33.14 36.15 2.67
CA ASN A 689 -32.65 37.48 3.00
C ASN A 689 -33.85 38.29 3.52
N VAL A 690 -33.79 38.72 4.78
CA VAL A 690 -34.86 39.52 5.40
C VAL A 690 -34.52 40.99 5.55
N SER A 691 -33.27 41.37 5.29
CA SER A 691 -32.82 42.76 5.16
C SER A 691 -31.38 42.81 4.65
N ALA A 692 -30.90 44.00 4.26
CA ALA A 692 -29.55 44.22 3.72
C ALA A 692 -28.37 43.61 4.51
N VAL A 693 -28.56 43.26 5.79
CA VAL A 693 -27.53 42.70 6.68
C VAL A 693 -27.98 41.47 7.48
N ASN A 694 -29.22 40.96 7.29
CA ASN A 694 -29.74 39.83 8.08
C ASN A 694 -30.18 38.66 7.20
N TYR A 695 -29.64 37.48 7.51
CA TYR A 695 -29.98 36.23 6.87
C TYR A 695 -30.72 35.29 7.82
N ILE A 696 -31.71 34.58 7.29
CA ILE A 696 -32.37 33.46 7.96
C ILE A 696 -31.91 32.17 7.30
N MET A 697 -31.48 31.22 8.12
CA MET A 697 -31.18 29.86 7.72
C MET A 697 -32.19 28.90 8.37
N ILE A 698 -32.85 28.08 7.55
CA ILE A 698 -33.84 27.07 7.98
C ILE A 698 -33.31 25.68 7.67
N PHE A 699 -33.31 24.80 8.69
CA PHE A 699 -32.90 23.40 8.58
C PHE A 699 -34.02 22.45 9.01
N GLY A 700 -34.11 21.31 8.33
CA GLY A 700 -34.82 20.12 8.79
C GLY A 700 -33.85 19.17 9.50
N VAL A 701 -34.39 18.35 10.40
CA VAL A 701 -33.64 17.23 10.99
C VAL A 701 -34.04 15.98 10.23
N ASP A 702 -33.12 15.43 9.46
CA ASP A 702 -33.30 14.18 8.70
C ASP A 702 -32.88 12.97 9.56
N LEU A 703 -33.50 12.86 10.74
CA LEU A 703 -33.41 11.67 11.59
C LEU A 703 -34.74 10.92 11.55
N PRO A 704 -34.73 9.57 11.65
CA PRO A 704 -35.94 8.79 11.86
C PRO A 704 -36.74 9.36 13.04
N LEU A 705 -38.03 9.60 12.85
CA LEU A 705 -38.86 10.18 13.91
C LEU A 705 -39.10 9.18 15.05
N VAL A 706 -39.09 7.90 14.71
CA VAL A 706 -39.26 6.78 15.63
C VAL A 706 -38.20 5.74 15.29
N SER A 707 -37.53 5.21 16.32
CA SER A 707 -36.58 4.11 16.22
C SER A 707 -36.87 3.13 17.35
N ASP A 708 -37.03 1.83 17.06
CA ASP A 708 -37.43 0.81 18.05
C ASP A 708 -38.68 1.20 18.89
N GLY A 709 -39.68 1.82 18.24
CA GLY A 709 -40.89 2.30 18.91
C GLY A 709 -40.68 3.47 19.88
N LYS A 710 -39.48 4.06 19.92
CA LYS A 710 -39.07 5.20 20.74
C LYS A 710 -39.03 6.47 19.89
N ASN A 711 -39.49 7.59 20.43
CA ASN A 711 -39.53 8.85 19.68
C ASN A 711 -38.18 9.55 19.74
N LEU A 712 -37.76 10.19 18.64
CA LEU A 712 -36.59 11.05 18.63
C LEU A 712 -36.76 12.21 19.62
N VAL A 713 -35.80 12.40 20.52
CA VAL A 713 -35.75 13.50 21.48
C VAL A 713 -34.48 14.31 21.26
N VAL A 714 -34.62 15.60 21.05
CA VAL A 714 -33.49 16.53 20.87
C VAL A 714 -33.38 17.40 22.11
N THR A 715 -32.19 17.54 22.67
CA THR A 715 -32.00 18.17 23.98
C THR A 715 -31.09 19.39 23.97
N ASN A 716 -30.13 19.43 23.04
CA ASN A 716 -29.23 20.56 22.90
C ASN A 716 -28.93 20.86 21.43
N THR A 717 -28.55 22.09 21.16
CA THR A 717 -27.99 22.54 19.88
C THR A 717 -26.58 23.04 20.11
N ARG A 718 -25.67 22.80 19.18
CA ARG A 718 -24.31 23.33 19.21
C ARG A 718 -23.97 23.96 17.87
N ILE A 719 -23.37 25.14 17.89
CA ILE A 719 -22.99 25.88 16.68
C ILE A 719 -21.51 26.24 16.80
N THR A 720 -20.72 25.82 15.82
CA THR A 720 -19.29 26.13 15.73
C THR A 720 -19.09 27.24 14.70
N ILE A 721 -18.53 28.36 15.16
CA ILE A 721 -18.24 29.53 14.34
C ILE A 721 -16.72 29.59 14.13
N GLY A 722 -16.28 29.53 12.88
CA GLY A 722 -14.87 29.51 12.51
C GLY A 722 -14.25 30.90 12.36
N ASP A 723 -15.06 31.90 11.99
CA ASP A 723 -14.63 33.29 11.89
C ASP A 723 -15.77 34.23 12.29
N ALA A 724 -15.57 34.99 13.36
CA ALA A 724 -16.42 36.10 13.75
C ALA A 724 -15.52 37.29 14.10
N ASP A 725 -15.63 38.36 13.32
CA ASP A 725 -14.76 39.54 13.34
C ASP A 725 -15.46 40.76 13.97
N GLY A 726 -16.55 40.53 14.70
CA GLY A 726 -17.44 41.57 15.24
C GLY A 726 -18.31 42.29 14.20
N SER A 727 -17.99 42.16 12.91
CA SER A 727 -18.75 42.70 11.78
C SER A 727 -19.66 41.64 11.15
N ASN A 728 -19.27 40.37 11.26
CA ASN A 728 -20.06 39.19 10.92
C ASN A 728 -20.23 38.32 12.17
N TYR A 729 -21.48 38.08 12.59
CA TYR A 729 -21.75 37.32 13.80
C TYR A 729 -23.12 36.66 13.78
N LEU A 730 -23.28 35.65 14.63
CA LEU A 730 -24.58 35.05 14.91
C LEU A 730 -25.32 35.92 15.93
N ASP A 731 -26.33 36.65 15.48
CA ASP A 731 -27.13 37.60 16.28
C ASP A 731 -28.10 36.86 17.20
N ARG A 732 -28.79 35.84 16.68
CA ARG A 732 -29.85 35.14 17.40
C ARG A 732 -29.99 33.71 16.94
N VAL A 733 -30.16 32.81 17.89
CA VAL A 733 -30.43 31.39 17.64
C VAL A 733 -31.84 31.09 18.12
N ARG A 734 -32.69 30.61 17.20
CA ARG A 734 -34.02 30.13 17.52
C ARG A 734 -34.18 28.69 17.06
N PHE A 735 -34.88 27.91 17.87
CA PHE A 735 -35.30 26.55 17.52
C PHE A 735 -36.79 26.45 17.78
N PHE A 736 -37.52 25.94 16.79
CA PHE A 736 -38.97 25.80 16.84
C PHE A 736 -39.36 24.34 16.64
N GLY A 737 -40.33 23.86 17.41
CA GLY A 737 -41.05 22.63 17.10
C GLY A 737 -42.27 22.95 16.25
N LEU A 738 -42.47 22.23 15.13
CA LEU A 738 -43.65 22.39 14.28
C LEU A 738 -44.70 21.32 14.59
N SER A 739 -45.88 21.70 15.09
CA SER A 739 -46.96 20.78 15.51
C SER A 739 -48.03 20.49 14.46
N GLY A 740 -47.91 21.06 13.26
CA GLY A 740 -48.87 20.90 12.16
C GLY A 740 -48.34 21.54 10.88
N THR A 741 -49.21 22.03 9.99
CA THR A 741 -48.75 22.71 8.76
C THR A 741 -48.19 24.11 9.05
N THR A 742 -48.63 24.76 10.14
CA THR A 742 -48.30 26.17 10.45
C THR A 742 -47.96 26.47 11.91
N GLY A 743 -48.19 25.53 12.85
CA GLY A 743 -48.00 25.78 14.29
C GLY A 743 -46.54 25.68 14.72
N LEU A 744 -45.84 26.80 14.84
CA LEU A 744 -44.48 26.86 15.41
C LEU A 744 -44.53 27.14 16.91
N THR A 745 -43.99 26.25 17.72
CA THR A 745 -43.72 26.50 19.14
C THR A 745 -42.25 26.81 19.31
N THR A 746 -41.92 27.92 19.97
CA THR A 746 -40.53 28.30 20.26
C THR A 746 -39.99 27.42 21.37
N LEU A 747 -38.90 26.70 21.11
CA LEU A 747 -38.23 25.81 22.06
C LEU A 747 -36.90 26.41 22.55
N LEU A 748 -36.23 27.16 21.68
CA LEU A 748 -35.07 27.99 21.99
C LEU A 748 -35.26 29.37 21.39
N ASP A 749 -34.91 30.38 22.16
CA ASP A 749 -34.79 31.76 21.69
C ASP A 749 -33.66 32.47 22.43
N ASN A 750 -32.47 32.48 21.85
CA ASN A 750 -31.29 33.10 22.43
C ASN A 750 -30.87 34.32 21.59
N PRO A 751 -31.08 35.56 22.07
CA PRO A 751 -30.72 36.79 21.39
C PRO A 751 -29.28 37.26 21.70
N THR A 752 -28.39 36.36 22.13
CA THR A 752 -27.01 36.72 22.47
C THR A 752 -26.11 36.68 21.24
N ASN A 753 -25.56 37.83 20.86
CA ASN A 753 -24.59 37.94 19.78
C ASN A 753 -23.35 37.07 20.04
N ARG A 754 -22.95 36.26 19.06
CA ARG A 754 -21.70 35.50 19.08
C ARG A 754 -20.68 36.14 18.13
N THR A 755 -19.95 37.09 18.66
CA THR A 755 -18.99 37.92 17.92
C THR A 755 -17.57 37.36 17.91
N ALA A 756 -17.35 36.16 18.49
CA ALA A 756 -16.05 35.49 18.51
C ALA A 756 -16.16 34.08 17.90
N ALA A 757 -15.08 33.59 17.30
CA ALA A 757 -14.98 32.19 16.91
C ALA A 757 -15.09 31.28 18.15
N GLY A 758 -15.71 30.11 17.99
CA GLY A 758 -15.89 29.17 19.09
C GLY A 758 -17.08 28.23 18.92
N VAL A 759 -17.22 27.32 19.87
CA VAL A 759 -18.31 26.34 19.95
C VAL A 759 -19.34 26.80 20.97
N TYR A 760 -20.57 27.03 20.53
CA TYR A 760 -21.65 27.56 21.35
C TYR A 760 -22.76 26.52 21.52
N THR A 761 -22.91 26.00 22.73
CA THR A 761 -23.99 25.06 23.08
C THR A 761 -25.18 25.80 23.68
N TYR A 762 -26.38 25.46 23.21
CA TYR A 762 -27.65 26.01 23.63
C TYR A 762 -28.54 24.88 24.14
N GLY A 763 -28.81 24.88 25.44
CA GLY A 763 -29.84 24.03 26.02
C GLY A 763 -31.23 24.56 25.68
N HIS A 764 -32.14 23.64 25.39
CA HIS A 764 -33.54 23.95 25.17
C HIS A 764 -34.41 22.86 25.79
N ALA A 765 -35.72 23.09 25.87
CA ALA A 765 -36.64 22.05 26.32
C ALA A 765 -36.53 20.85 25.37
N ASP A 766 -36.56 19.64 25.93
CA ASP A 766 -36.52 18.40 25.16
C ASP A 766 -37.62 18.41 24.09
N PHE A 767 -37.19 18.15 22.86
CA PHE A 767 -38.01 18.19 21.67
C PHE A 767 -38.25 16.77 21.19
N THR A 768 -39.42 16.22 21.53
CA THR A 768 -39.83 14.89 21.08
C THR A 768 -40.56 14.95 19.73
N VAL A 769 -40.02 14.28 18.72
CA VAL A 769 -40.59 14.20 17.36
C VAL A 769 -41.46 12.95 17.24
N GLY A 770 -42.65 13.08 16.65
CA GLY A 770 -43.64 12.00 16.58
C GLY A 770 -44.79 12.11 17.59
N GLY A 771 -44.71 13.04 18.55
CA GLY A 771 -45.80 13.42 19.45
C GLY A 771 -46.46 14.74 19.06
N THR A 772 -46.20 15.80 19.85
CA THR A 772 -46.74 17.15 19.60
C THR A 772 -46.13 17.79 18.36
N TYR A 773 -44.93 17.38 17.93
CA TYR A 773 -44.19 18.01 16.83
C TYR A 773 -43.80 17.01 15.73
N ARG A 774 -43.84 17.46 14.48
CA ARG A 774 -43.49 16.68 13.28
C ARG A 774 -42.07 16.96 12.77
N ARG A 775 -41.52 18.16 13.05
CA ARG A 775 -40.15 18.55 12.68
C ARG A 775 -39.64 19.68 13.57
N GLY A 776 -38.32 19.73 13.75
CA GLY A 776 -37.61 20.86 14.34
C GLY A 776 -37.20 21.84 13.25
N ILE A 777 -37.23 23.14 13.56
CA ILE A 777 -36.81 24.20 12.64
C ILE A 777 -35.84 25.10 13.37
N TYR A 778 -34.59 25.11 12.91
CA TYR A 778 -33.64 26.13 13.32
C TYR A 778 -33.86 27.42 12.55
N TYR A 779 -33.68 28.53 13.23
CA TYR A 779 -33.72 29.86 12.66
C TYR A 779 -32.55 30.63 13.24
N LEU A 780 -31.53 30.81 12.42
CA LEU A 780 -30.33 31.55 12.79
C LEU A 780 -30.44 32.94 12.16
N ASN A 781 -30.40 34.00 12.99
CA ASN A 781 -30.16 35.36 12.51
C ASN A 781 -28.65 35.53 12.39
N ILE A 782 -28.16 35.72 11.18
CA ILE A 782 -26.75 36.02 10.95
C ILE A 782 -26.67 37.47 10.49
N PHE A 783 -25.86 38.26 11.19
CA PHE A 783 -25.54 39.63 10.84
C PHE A 783 -24.26 39.63 10.01
N VAL A 784 -24.31 40.18 8.80
CA VAL A 784 -23.16 40.26 7.88
C VAL A 784 -23.06 41.68 7.35
N THR A 785 -21.92 42.36 7.54
CA THR A 785 -21.76 43.78 7.15
C THR A 785 -20.62 44.06 6.18
N ASN A 786 -19.75 43.09 5.93
CA ASN A 786 -18.64 43.23 5.00
C ASN A 786 -18.70 42.12 3.93
N THR A 787 -17.76 42.15 2.99
CA THR A 787 -17.67 41.14 1.91
C THR A 787 -17.15 39.78 2.38
N ASN A 788 -16.70 39.66 3.64
CA ASN A 788 -16.22 38.40 4.18
C ASN A 788 -17.43 37.58 4.66
N ASN A 789 -17.54 36.36 4.15
CA ASN A 789 -18.60 35.43 4.49
C ASN A 789 -18.58 35.10 6.00
N PHE A 790 -19.75 34.98 6.63
CA PHE A 790 -19.87 34.38 7.95
C PHE A 790 -19.52 32.88 7.87
N ASN A 791 -18.47 32.45 8.56
CA ASN A 791 -18.02 31.07 8.53
C ASN A 791 -18.62 30.25 9.70
N MET A 792 -19.68 29.50 9.40
CA MET A 792 -20.23 28.48 10.30
C MET A 792 -19.65 27.11 9.94
N GLN A 793 -18.78 26.59 10.80
CA GLN A 793 -18.11 25.29 10.58
C GLN A 793 -19.07 24.12 10.80
N ALA A 794 -19.93 24.21 11.82
CA ALA A 794 -20.86 23.16 12.14
C ALA A 794 -22.13 23.69 12.82
N LEU A 795 -23.25 23.06 12.51
CA LEU A 795 -24.45 23.05 13.33
C LEU A 795 -24.67 21.61 13.75
N GLU A 796 -24.71 21.35 15.05
CA GLU A 796 -24.87 20.02 15.62
C GLU A 796 -26.07 20.00 16.57
N MET A 797 -26.68 18.84 16.73
CA MET A 797 -27.78 18.63 17.67
C MET A 797 -27.50 17.42 18.55
N GLU A 798 -27.82 17.53 19.82
CA GLU A 798 -27.78 16.41 20.75
C GLU A 798 -29.12 15.71 20.79
N TYR A 799 -29.15 14.43 20.44
CA TYR A 799 -30.37 13.63 20.35
C TYR A 799 -30.25 12.29 21.07
N TYR A 800 -31.40 11.71 21.38
CA TYR A 800 -31.58 10.34 21.83
C TYR A 800 -32.99 9.86 21.43
N TYR A 801 -33.35 8.60 21.63
CA TYR A 801 -34.69 8.05 21.39
C TYR A 801 -35.30 7.60 22.74
N ALA A 802 -36.55 8.02 23.05
CA ALA A 802 -37.20 7.85 24.35
C ALA A 802 -38.58 7.21 24.33
#